data_AF-A0A8J3J0D6-F1
#
_entry.id   AF-A0A8J3J0D6-F1
#
_cell.length_a   1.000
_cell.length_b   1.000
_cell.length_c   1.000
_cell.angle_alpha   90.00
_cell.angle_beta   90.00
_cell.angle_gamma   90.00
#
_symmetry.space_group_name_H-M   'P 1'
#
loop_
_entity.id
_entity.type
_entity.pdbx_description
1 polymer ?
#
loop_
_entity_poly.entity_id
_entity_poly.type
_entity_poly.pdbx_seq_one_letter_code
_entity_poly.pdbx_strand_id
1 'polypeptide(L)'
;MEGGIGKTQVAIEYAHRYAQDYNVLWITADSLETATTAWLQVATQALGLPQQQEADKQIRAIKDWLDQHSKWLLIFDNVENPHEILSTFVPSKHAGSVLLTTRRREVGPLAQSEALPLFAEEDAILFLLRRAGRIASDAPVIDAIPGDFFLARDLSHLLDRLPLALDQAGAYIAETGCSLQHYLDLYEHFRPLLLDRRNAERQSNHRRESDHPESVLVTFWIAWEQLQLRNQLAGKALEFCAFLAPETIPDSLVQDGVLLSKQKGAENDLKMDEALGLLHRYSLIERRDQMVSLHRLVQAVMQEVLSEEERGQWMQRAVLVVDAVFPSGEHDTWTRCELLLPHALICVRWMHVLTQLPLEGTRLLNKTGSYLYERGQYQETEPLYQRVLTIREEHFGVSHPLTAASLNNLAVLYRDQGRYQEAEPLYRRTFAIYEEHFGVSHPLTAASLNNLAILYRDQGRYQEAEPLLQRALAITEKQLGVTHPDTANNLNNLALLYQSQGRYREAEPLLQRVLAIYEELLDVMHPKIAISLNNLAALYQSQGRYQEAEPLLQRALAIYEEQLGISHPLTATSLNNLAELYRDQGRDTEAEPLLQRVLALREEQLGATHPDTAMSLNNLALLYQSQGRSTEAEPLYRRALALREEQLGATHPDTATSLHNLAGLYVHQGRYAEAEPLMLRALAIYEKQVGATHPDTARSLNNLAGLYVHQGRYTESEPLMLRALAISEEQLGATHPDAARGLNNLAELYVSQGRYAEAEPLMLRALAIYEKQVGATHPNTASSLNNLAALYKNQGRYQEAEPLYQRALAIREEQVGATHPDTARSLNNLALLYASQGRYTEAEPLLRQAVIISHVSLGRDHPHAQQVLQNYLTLLADLYTNGDAEALIRLLAQTKPDGALEEEPSS
;
A
#
# COMPACT_ATOMS: atom_id res chain seq x y z
N MET A 1 -16.74 36.63 4.13
CA MET A 1 -17.87 36.41 5.04
C MET A 1 -17.34 35.84 6.34
N GLU A 2 -17.90 36.28 7.45
CA GLU A 2 -17.50 35.86 8.78
C GLU A 2 -17.68 34.34 8.96
N GLY A 3 -16.78 33.72 9.74
CA GLY A 3 -16.97 32.35 10.21
C GLY A 3 -18.15 32.29 11.19
N GLY A 4 -18.73 31.10 11.41
CA GLY A 4 -19.76 30.90 12.44
C GLY A 4 -21.21 31.17 12.01
N ILE A 5 -21.45 31.41 10.71
CA ILE A 5 -22.80 31.58 10.10
C ILE A 5 -23.56 30.23 9.94
N GLY A 6 -22.95 29.10 10.31
CA GLY A 6 -23.59 27.78 10.20
C GLY A 6 -23.63 27.20 8.78
N LYS A 7 -22.70 27.60 7.90
CA LYS A 7 -22.62 27.08 6.51
C LYS A 7 -22.52 25.55 6.47
N THR A 8 -21.66 24.98 7.30
CA THR A 8 -21.50 23.54 7.49
C THR A 8 -22.82 22.89 7.94
N GLN A 9 -23.49 23.44 8.94
CA GLN A 9 -24.79 22.94 9.44
C GLN A 9 -25.89 23.01 8.39
N VAL A 10 -25.94 24.07 7.57
CA VAL A 10 -26.89 24.16 6.45
C VAL A 10 -26.59 23.09 5.41
N ALA A 11 -25.31 22.82 5.12
CA ALA A 11 -24.93 21.74 4.23
C ALA A 11 -25.29 20.36 4.79
N ILE A 12 -25.10 20.12 6.10
CA ILE A 12 -25.54 18.90 6.80
C ILE A 12 -27.06 18.74 6.73
N GLU A 13 -27.81 19.79 7.06
CA GLU A 13 -29.28 19.74 7.05
C GLU A 13 -29.83 19.51 5.64
N TYR A 14 -29.22 20.14 4.63
CA TYR A 14 -29.55 19.88 3.23
C TYR A 14 -29.27 18.41 2.88
N ALA A 15 -28.08 17.89 3.21
CA ALA A 15 -27.74 16.49 2.98
C ALA A 15 -28.72 15.53 3.68
N HIS A 16 -29.13 15.82 4.91
CA HIS A 16 -30.07 15.00 5.67
C HIS A 16 -31.48 15.03 5.08
N ARG A 17 -32.04 16.22 4.78
CA ARG A 17 -33.40 16.35 4.20
C ARG A 17 -33.53 15.62 2.88
N TYR A 18 -32.48 15.65 2.07
CA TYR A 18 -32.46 15.07 0.74
C TYR A 18 -31.62 13.77 0.70
N ALA A 19 -31.39 13.11 1.83
CA ALA A 19 -30.58 11.89 1.91
C ALA A 19 -31.16 10.73 1.10
N GLN A 20 -32.47 10.74 0.83
CA GLN A 20 -33.12 9.74 -0.03
C GLN A 20 -33.03 10.10 -1.52
N ASP A 21 -32.78 11.37 -1.84
CA ASP A 21 -32.68 11.87 -3.21
C ASP A 21 -31.25 11.84 -3.74
N TYR A 22 -30.25 11.78 -2.84
CA TYR A 22 -28.83 11.82 -3.19
C TYR A 22 -27.99 10.75 -2.48
N ASN A 23 -26.94 10.29 -3.17
CA ASN A 23 -25.75 9.74 -2.52
C ASN A 23 -24.83 10.90 -2.10
N VAL A 24 -24.67 11.11 -0.79
CA VAL A 24 -23.93 12.25 -0.23
C VAL A 24 -22.45 11.92 -0.06
N LEU A 25 -21.59 12.79 -0.59
CA LEU A 25 -20.13 12.70 -0.51
C LEU A 25 -19.60 13.98 0.16
N TRP A 26 -18.94 13.83 1.30
CA TRP A 26 -18.51 14.97 2.12
C TRP A 26 -16.99 15.11 2.14
N ILE A 27 -16.48 16.30 1.82
CA ILE A 27 -15.06 16.59 1.65
C ILE A 27 -14.70 17.83 2.44
N THR A 28 -13.82 17.69 3.44
CA THR A 28 -13.21 18.84 4.13
C THR A 28 -12.08 19.37 3.26
N ALA A 29 -12.18 20.63 2.82
CA ALA A 29 -11.36 21.19 1.75
C ALA A 29 -10.75 22.56 2.09
N ASP A 30 -10.24 22.70 3.32
CA ASP A 30 -9.55 23.90 3.79
C ASP A 30 -8.20 24.15 3.10
N SER A 31 -7.55 23.12 2.57
CA SER A 31 -6.44 23.23 1.64
C SER A 31 -6.58 22.20 0.52
N LEU A 32 -5.76 22.33 -0.52
CA LEU A 32 -5.71 21.31 -1.57
C LEU A 32 -5.27 19.94 -1.00
N GLU A 33 -4.34 19.92 -0.04
CA GLU A 33 -3.87 18.68 0.60
C GLU A 33 -4.99 17.99 1.37
N THR A 34 -5.71 18.70 2.24
CA THR A 34 -6.79 18.12 3.03
C THR A 34 -7.96 17.69 2.17
N ALA A 35 -8.31 18.49 1.16
CA ALA A 35 -9.30 18.13 0.16
C ALA A 35 -8.90 16.84 -0.55
N THR A 36 -7.64 16.71 -0.96
CA THR A 36 -7.12 15.51 -1.61
C THR A 36 -7.22 14.30 -0.69
N THR A 37 -6.78 14.40 0.56
CA THR A 37 -6.87 13.29 1.53
C THR A 37 -8.31 12.85 1.77
N ALA A 38 -9.24 13.78 1.99
CA ALA A 38 -10.66 13.47 2.18
C ALA A 38 -11.29 12.89 0.89
N TRP A 39 -10.88 13.37 -0.28
CA TRP A 39 -11.30 12.86 -1.59
C TRP A 39 -10.88 11.40 -1.79
N LEU A 40 -9.67 11.05 -1.36
CA LEU A 40 -9.18 9.66 -1.38
C LEU A 40 -10.00 8.75 -0.46
N GLN A 41 -10.35 9.21 0.74
CA GLN A 41 -11.18 8.44 1.69
C GLN A 41 -12.59 8.19 1.14
N VAL A 42 -13.23 9.20 0.54
CA VAL A 42 -14.56 9.05 -0.07
C VAL A 42 -14.54 8.03 -1.21
N ALA A 43 -13.49 8.04 -2.02
CA ALA A 43 -13.34 7.08 -3.11
C ALA A 43 -13.39 5.62 -2.62
N THR A 44 -12.65 5.34 -1.55
CA THR A 44 -12.46 3.97 -1.03
C THR A 44 -13.62 3.54 -0.13
N GLN A 45 -14.06 4.41 0.78
CA GLN A 45 -15.05 4.05 1.80
C GLN A 45 -16.50 4.23 1.34
N ALA A 46 -16.80 5.28 0.57
CA ALA A 46 -18.18 5.61 0.19
C ALA A 46 -18.55 5.12 -1.22
N LEU A 47 -17.62 5.19 -2.18
CA LEU A 47 -17.89 4.84 -3.57
C LEU A 47 -17.41 3.44 -3.97
N GLY A 48 -16.62 2.77 -3.12
CA GLY A 48 -16.02 1.47 -3.44
C GLY A 48 -15.17 1.51 -4.72
N LEU A 49 -14.67 2.69 -5.09
CA LEU A 49 -13.86 2.87 -6.28
C LEU A 49 -12.44 2.36 -6.01
N PRO A 50 -11.85 1.58 -6.94
CA PRO A 50 -10.48 1.14 -6.80
C PRO A 50 -9.58 2.36 -6.73
N GLN A 51 -8.76 2.42 -5.67
CA GLN A 51 -7.86 3.54 -5.45
C GLN A 51 -6.86 3.64 -6.61
N GLN A 52 -6.86 4.79 -7.27
CA GLN A 52 -6.01 5.13 -8.40
C GLN A 52 -4.79 5.90 -7.92
N GLN A 53 -3.90 6.04 -8.88
CA GLN A 53 -2.48 6.09 -8.68
C GLN A 53 -1.79 7.44 -8.72
N GLU A 54 -2.54 8.45 -9.02
CA GLU A 54 -2.08 9.81 -8.84
C GLU A 54 -3.28 10.44 -8.18
N ALA A 55 -3.08 11.36 -7.23
CA ALA A 55 -4.18 12.19 -6.75
C ALA A 55 -5.01 12.67 -7.95
N ASP A 56 -4.36 13.14 -9.02
CA ASP A 56 -5.00 13.55 -10.27
C ASP A 56 -5.76 12.44 -11.03
N LYS A 57 -5.30 11.19 -10.99
CA LYS A 57 -5.99 10.03 -11.62
C LYS A 57 -7.16 9.55 -10.77
N GLN A 58 -7.04 9.57 -9.44
CA GLN A 58 -8.12 9.22 -8.52
C GLN A 58 -9.20 10.28 -8.51
N ILE A 59 -8.78 11.54 -8.56
CA ILE A 59 -9.66 12.67 -8.79
C ILE A 59 -10.39 12.51 -10.12
N ARG A 60 -9.68 12.14 -11.20
CA ARG A 60 -10.31 11.80 -12.48
C ARG A 60 -11.27 10.60 -12.40
N ALA A 61 -10.93 9.52 -11.71
CA ALA A 61 -11.80 8.35 -11.60
C ALA A 61 -13.07 8.63 -10.79
N ILE A 62 -12.97 9.40 -9.71
CA ILE A 62 -14.16 9.90 -9.02
C ILE A 62 -14.95 10.81 -9.96
N LYS A 63 -14.30 11.71 -10.70
CA LYS A 63 -14.99 12.55 -11.70
C LYS A 63 -15.67 11.72 -12.79
N ASP A 64 -15.05 10.65 -13.26
CA ASP A 64 -15.62 9.74 -14.25
C ASP A 64 -16.80 8.94 -13.67
N TRP A 65 -16.70 8.52 -12.41
CA TRP A 65 -17.82 7.90 -11.70
C TRP A 65 -18.98 8.89 -11.54
N LEU A 66 -18.69 10.13 -11.13
CA LEU A 66 -19.69 11.20 -11.01
C LEU A 66 -20.28 11.57 -12.39
N ASP A 67 -19.52 11.45 -13.48
CA ASP A 67 -19.98 11.65 -14.86
C ASP A 67 -20.90 10.51 -15.34
N GLN A 68 -20.77 9.31 -14.77
CA GLN A 68 -21.55 8.10 -15.13
C GLN A 68 -22.77 7.87 -14.22
N HIS A 69 -22.75 8.45 -13.02
CA HIS A 69 -23.83 8.33 -12.05
C HIS A 69 -24.61 9.64 -11.97
N SER A 70 -25.90 9.52 -11.69
CA SER A 70 -26.76 10.67 -11.44
C SER A 70 -27.22 10.65 -9.99
N LYS A 71 -27.74 11.78 -9.50
CA LYS A 71 -28.26 11.90 -8.12
C LYS A 71 -27.20 11.70 -7.03
N TRP A 72 -26.03 12.27 -7.22
CA TRP A 72 -25.05 12.45 -6.14
C TRP A 72 -25.05 13.91 -5.66
N LEU A 73 -24.72 14.09 -4.38
CA LEU A 73 -24.50 15.39 -3.77
C LEU A 73 -23.07 15.44 -3.24
N LEU A 74 -22.27 16.31 -3.84
CA LEU A 74 -20.88 16.50 -3.45
C LEU A 74 -20.74 17.78 -2.63
N ILE A 75 -20.32 17.65 -1.38
CA ILE A 75 -20.18 18.75 -0.44
C ILE A 75 -18.70 19.01 -0.19
N PHE A 76 -18.21 20.18 -0.62
CA PHE A 76 -16.91 20.70 -0.19
C PHE A 76 -17.09 21.67 0.97
N ASP A 77 -16.66 21.27 2.15
CA ASP A 77 -16.76 22.08 3.35
C ASP A 77 -15.47 22.86 3.63
N ASN A 78 -15.62 24.13 4.05
CA ASN A 78 -14.57 25.05 4.47
C ASN A 78 -13.54 25.43 3.40
N VAL A 79 -13.96 25.59 2.14
CA VAL A 79 -13.07 25.89 1.04
C VAL A 79 -12.45 27.28 1.14
N GLU A 80 -11.13 27.36 1.25
CA GLU A 80 -10.38 28.63 1.26
C GLU A 80 -10.08 29.15 -0.14
N ASN A 81 -9.81 28.25 -1.10
CA ASN A 81 -9.54 28.60 -2.50
C ASN A 81 -10.48 27.85 -3.46
N PRO A 82 -11.69 28.38 -3.72
CA PRO A 82 -12.69 27.69 -4.53
C PRO A 82 -12.26 27.42 -5.97
N HIS A 83 -11.44 28.30 -6.55
CA HIS A 83 -10.96 28.09 -7.92
C HIS A 83 -10.14 26.80 -8.00
N GLU A 84 -9.18 26.64 -7.10
CA GLU A 84 -8.29 25.49 -7.03
C GLU A 84 -9.03 24.20 -6.73
N ILE A 85 -9.99 24.21 -5.79
CA ILE A 85 -10.79 23.02 -5.46
C ILE A 85 -11.74 22.66 -6.61
N LEU A 86 -12.53 23.61 -7.11
CA LEU A 86 -13.53 23.32 -8.13
C LEU A 86 -12.89 22.89 -9.46
N SER A 87 -11.80 23.52 -9.90
CA SER A 87 -11.12 23.13 -11.14
C SER A 87 -10.55 21.72 -11.05
N THR A 88 -10.12 21.32 -9.87
CA THR A 88 -9.46 20.04 -9.64
C THR A 88 -10.48 18.92 -9.52
N PHE A 89 -11.47 19.07 -8.63
CA PHE A 89 -12.31 17.96 -8.17
C PHE A 89 -13.69 17.85 -8.83
N VAL A 90 -14.24 18.92 -9.41
CA VAL A 90 -15.61 18.90 -9.97
C VAL A 90 -15.63 18.26 -11.38
N PRO A 91 -16.56 17.31 -11.65
CA PRO A 91 -16.71 16.64 -12.93
C PRO A 91 -17.26 17.53 -14.06
N SER A 92 -17.02 17.12 -15.31
CA SER A 92 -17.38 17.88 -16.51
C SER A 92 -18.85 17.76 -16.90
N LYS A 93 -19.44 16.56 -16.80
CA LYS A 93 -20.86 16.31 -17.10
C LYS A 93 -21.62 16.50 -15.80
N HIS A 94 -22.32 17.62 -15.65
CA HIS A 94 -23.01 18.01 -14.43
C HIS A 94 -24.29 17.17 -14.20
N ALA A 95 -24.13 15.88 -13.88
CA ALA A 95 -25.21 14.90 -13.66
C ALA A 95 -25.65 14.77 -12.18
N GLY A 96 -25.02 15.53 -11.28
CA GLY A 96 -25.38 15.65 -9.87
C GLY A 96 -25.21 17.08 -9.36
N SER A 97 -25.22 17.26 -8.04
CA SER A 97 -25.23 18.57 -7.40
C SER A 97 -23.94 18.77 -6.59
N VAL A 98 -23.33 19.95 -6.72
CA VAL A 98 -22.17 20.36 -5.92
C VAL A 98 -22.60 21.47 -4.98
N LEU A 99 -22.31 21.30 -3.69
CA LEU A 99 -22.47 22.30 -2.66
C LEU A 99 -21.10 22.65 -2.09
N LEU A 100 -20.80 23.92 -1.93
CA LEU A 100 -19.52 24.38 -1.43
C LEU A 100 -19.75 25.41 -0.33
N THR A 101 -19.09 25.22 0.82
CA THR A 101 -19.05 26.24 1.87
C THR A 101 -17.71 26.96 1.81
N THR A 102 -17.72 28.29 1.82
CA THR A 102 -16.49 29.11 1.75
C THR A 102 -16.64 30.40 2.52
N ARG A 103 -15.51 30.96 2.98
CA ARG A 103 -15.42 32.32 3.51
C ARG A 103 -15.30 33.39 2.40
N ARG A 104 -14.93 33.01 1.16
CA ARG A 104 -14.76 33.94 0.04
C ARG A 104 -16.09 34.48 -0.46
N ARG A 105 -16.14 35.78 -0.75
CA ARG A 105 -17.34 36.47 -1.24
C ARG A 105 -17.52 36.31 -2.75
N GLU A 106 -16.41 36.18 -3.47
CA GLU A 106 -16.39 36.02 -4.92
C GLU A 106 -15.73 34.68 -5.25
N VAL A 107 -16.54 33.80 -5.84
CA VAL A 107 -16.12 32.47 -6.31
C VAL A 107 -15.85 32.51 -7.83
N GLY A 108 -16.03 33.69 -8.46
CA GLY A 108 -15.94 33.88 -9.91
C GLY A 108 -17.12 33.22 -10.66
N PRO A 109 -17.02 32.99 -11.99
CA PRO A 109 -18.06 32.35 -12.79
C PRO A 109 -18.20 30.83 -12.53
N LEU A 110 -17.47 30.29 -11.56
CA LEU A 110 -17.33 28.85 -11.31
C LEU A 110 -18.52 28.24 -10.56
N ALA A 111 -19.25 29.04 -9.77
CA ALA A 111 -20.41 28.57 -9.03
C ALA A 111 -21.40 29.72 -8.80
N GLN A 112 -22.70 29.40 -8.79
CA GLN A 112 -23.70 30.32 -8.27
C GLN A 112 -23.48 30.50 -6.77
N SER A 113 -23.10 31.70 -6.38
CA SER A 113 -22.80 32.03 -5.00
C SER A 113 -24.08 32.51 -4.31
N GLU A 114 -24.65 31.65 -3.47
CA GLU A 114 -25.71 32.08 -2.55
C GLU A 114 -25.05 32.56 -1.26
N ALA A 115 -25.16 33.86 -0.99
CA ALA A 115 -24.69 34.39 0.27
C ALA A 115 -25.63 33.91 1.37
N LEU A 116 -25.17 32.98 2.21
CA LEU A 116 -25.94 32.55 3.36
C LEU A 116 -26.14 33.78 4.26
N PRO A 117 -27.37 34.28 4.40
CA PRO A 117 -27.60 35.46 5.20
C PRO A 117 -27.28 35.11 6.65
N LEU A 118 -26.89 36.14 7.41
CA LEU A 118 -27.02 36.07 8.85
C LEU A 118 -28.47 35.71 9.19
N PHE A 119 -28.71 35.15 10.38
CA PHE A 119 -30.08 34.88 10.79
C PHE A 119 -30.94 36.12 10.60
N ALA A 120 -32.14 35.93 10.03
CA ALA A 120 -33.14 36.98 10.03
C ALA A 120 -33.35 37.44 11.47
N GLU A 121 -33.72 38.70 11.67
CA GLU A 121 -33.85 39.24 13.03
C GLU A 121 -34.81 38.38 13.89
N GLU A 122 -35.95 37.99 13.33
CA GLU A 122 -36.91 37.10 14.00
C GLU A 122 -36.33 35.71 14.29
N ASP A 123 -35.57 35.12 13.37
CA ASP A 123 -34.95 33.80 13.56
C ASP A 123 -33.84 33.84 14.62
N ALA A 124 -33.06 34.92 14.66
CA ALA A 124 -32.02 35.14 15.67
C ALA A 124 -32.63 35.28 17.07
N ILE A 125 -33.70 36.08 17.19
CA ILE A 125 -34.46 36.24 18.42
C ILE A 125 -35.03 34.90 18.86
N LEU A 126 -35.70 34.19 17.95
CA LEU A 126 -36.34 32.92 18.25
C LEU A 126 -35.32 31.86 18.66
N PHE A 127 -34.20 31.77 17.94
CA PHE A 127 -33.11 30.87 18.25
C PHE A 127 -32.52 31.17 19.64
N LEU A 128 -32.22 32.44 19.93
CA LEU A 128 -31.69 32.85 21.23
C LEU A 128 -32.67 32.54 22.36
N LEU A 129 -33.96 32.88 22.21
CA LEU A 129 -34.98 32.64 23.22
C LEU A 129 -35.18 31.14 23.49
N ARG A 130 -35.20 30.31 22.45
CA ARG A 130 -35.30 28.85 22.57
C ARG A 130 -34.06 28.28 23.25
N ARG A 131 -32.87 28.67 22.80
CA ARG A 131 -31.60 28.18 23.35
C ARG A 131 -31.40 28.59 24.81
N ALA A 132 -31.86 29.79 25.17
CA ALA A 132 -31.88 30.33 26.53
C ALA A 132 -32.98 29.71 27.43
N GLY A 133 -33.82 28.82 26.91
CA GLY A 133 -34.90 28.18 27.67
C GLY A 133 -36.03 29.14 28.06
N ARG A 134 -36.18 30.28 27.38
CA ARG A 134 -37.22 31.29 27.65
C ARG A 134 -38.57 30.92 27.02
N ILE A 135 -38.53 30.13 25.96
CA ILE A 135 -39.69 29.54 25.29
C ILE A 135 -39.35 28.09 24.92
N ALA A 136 -40.37 27.25 24.70
CA ALA A 136 -40.16 25.85 24.28
C ALA A 136 -39.51 25.78 22.88
N SER A 137 -38.84 24.67 22.57
CA SER A 137 -38.05 24.48 21.34
C SER A 137 -38.87 24.58 20.04
N ASP A 138 -40.17 24.33 20.11
CA ASP A 138 -41.14 24.44 19.01
C ASP A 138 -42.06 25.67 19.14
N ALA A 139 -42.02 26.38 20.26
CA ALA A 139 -42.89 27.52 20.53
C ALA A 139 -42.59 28.70 19.59
N PRO A 140 -43.62 29.39 19.06
CA PRO A 140 -43.45 30.61 18.29
C PRO A 140 -43.02 31.80 19.17
N VAL A 141 -42.49 32.84 18.53
CA VAL A 141 -42.01 34.06 19.23
C VAL A 141 -43.09 34.73 20.08
N ILE A 142 -44.37 34.59 19.71
CA ILE A 142 -45.51 35.16 20.45
C ILE A 142 -45.66 34.62 21.88
N ASP A 143 -45.07 33.45 22.16
CA ASP A 143 -45.08 32.85 23.50
C ASP A 143 -44.01 33.46 24.42
N ALA A 144 -43.14 34.33 23.89
CA ALA A 144 -42.14 35.04 24.67
C ALA A 144 -42.76 36.17 25.51
N ILE A 145 -42.18 36.40 26.69
CA ILE A 145 -42.52 37.57 27.52
C ILE A 145 -42.16 38.85 26.73
N PRO A 146 -43.02 39.87 26.63
CA PRO A 146 -42.76 41.05 25.79
C PRO A 146 -41.42 41.75 26.08
N GLY A 147 -40.98 41.78 27.34
CA GLY A 147 -39.68 42.34 27.72
C GLY A 147 -38.49 41.50 27.21
N ASP A 148 -38.62 40.17 27.25
CA ASP A 148 -37.58 39.25 26.78
C ASP A 148 -37.43 39.32 25.25
N PHE A 149 -38.52 39.59 24.51
CA PHE A 149 -38.47 39.81 23.06
C PHE A 149 -37.56 41.00 22.69
N PHE A 150 -37.75 42.17 23.32
CA PHE A 150 -36.93 43.35 23.03
C PHE A 150 -35.45 43.14 23.39
N LEU A 151 -35.19 42.50 24.54
CA LEU A 151 -33.81 42.19 24.96
C LEU A 151 -33.15 41.17 24.05
N ALA A 152 -33.87 40.13 23.63
CA ALA A 152 -33.36 39.14 22.69
C ALA A 152 -33.08 39.76 21.31
N ARG A 153 -33.88 40.75 20.87
CA ARG A 153 -33.59 41.52 19.65
C ARG A 153 -32.30 42.32 19.77
N ASP A 154 -32.18 43.10 20.85
CA ASP A 154 -31.01 43.97 21.04
C ASP A 154 -29.72 43.13 21.17
N LEU A 155 -29.77 42.00 21.90
CA LEU A 155 -28.68 41.02 21.95
C LEU A 155 -28.40 40.40 20.58
N SER A 156 -29.43 40.02 19.82
CA SER A 156 -29.24 39.43 18.49
C SER A 156 -28.47 40.36 17.55
N HIS A 157 -28.70 41.67 17.62
CA HIS A 157 -27.93 42.66 16.87
C HIS A 157 -26.48 42.77 17.34
N LEU A 158 -26.23 42.75 18.65
CA LEU A 158 -24.87 42.81 19.22
C LEU A 158 -24.05 41.56 18.93
N LEU A 159 -24.71 40.42 18.76
CA LEU A 159 -24.11 39.12 18.44
C LEU A 159 -23.97 38.88 16.93
N ASP A 160 -24.08 39.94 16.14
CA ASP A 160 -24.00 39.95 14.68
C ASP A 160 -24.97 38.96 13.99
N ARG A 161 -25.99 38.49 14.73
CA ARG A 161 -26.91 37.42 14.31
C ARG A 161 -26.16 36.16 13.81
N LEU A 162 -24.99 35.89 14.40
CA LEU A 162 -24.19 34.70 14.13
C LEU A 162 -24.71 33.51 14.96
N PRO A 163 -25.10 32.39 14.35
CA PRO A 163 -25.56 31.20 15.05
C PRO A 163 -24.64 30.74 16.18
N LEU A 164 -23.32 30.72 15.97
CA LEU A 164 -22.37 30.32 17.02
C LEU A 164 -22.39 31.28 18.24
N ALA A 165 -22.41 32.60 18.00
CA ALA A 165 -22.45 33.59 19.07
C ALA A 165 -23.80 33.55 19.81
N LEU A 166 -24.91 33.43 19.08
CA LEU A 166 -26.24 33.25 19.64
C LEU A 166 -26.36 31.96 20.46
N ASP A 167 -25.75 30.86 19.98
CA ASP A 167 -25.80 29.57 20.67
C ASP A 167 -25.01 29.63 21.98
N GLN A 168 -23.81 30.20 21.98
CA GLN A 168 -23.01 30.40 23.19
C GLN A 168 -23.70 31.34 24.20
N ALA A 169 -24.30 32.43 23.73
CA ALA A 169 -25.07 33.35 24.58
C ALA A 169 -26.31 32.68 25.19
N GLY A 170 -27.09 31.99 24.36
CA GLY A 170 -28.26 31.24 24.83
C GLY A 170 -27.88 30.12 25.80
N ALA A 171 -26.81 29.38 25.51
CA ALA A 171 -26.25 28.34 26.36
C ALA A 171 -25.88 28.89 27.75
N TYR A 172 -25.16 30.02 27.79
CA TYR A 172 -24.82 30.69 29.03
C TYR A 172 -26.05 31.08 29.84
N ILE A 173 -27.03 31.70 29.19
CA ILE A 173 -28.26 32.18 29.86
C ILE A 173 -29.03 30.99 30.44
N ALA A 174 -29.14 29.89 29.70
CA ALA A 174 -29.79 28.67 30.17
C ALA A 174 -29.05 28.04 31.38
N GLU A 175 -27.73 27.87 31.29
CA GLU A 175 -26.91 27.20 32.32
C GLU A 175 -26.69 28.04 33.59
N THR A 176 -26.79 29.36 33.50
CA THR A 176 -26.69 30.26 34.65
C THR A 176 -28.05 30.64 35.22
N GLY A 177 -29.12 30.52 34.43
CA GLY A 177 -30.46 30.99 34.77
C GLY A 177 -30.59 32.52 34.81
N CYS A 178 -29.56 33.27 34.37
CA CYS A 178 -29.56 34.72 34.44
C CYS A 178 -30.57 35.35 33.47
N SER A 179 -31.00 36.59 33.71
CA SER A 179 -31.91 37.29 32.78
C SER A 179 -31.18 37.73 31.50
N LEU A 180 -31.92 37.92 30.40
CA LEU A 180 -31.37 38.50 29.16
C LEU A 180 -30.73 39.87 29.39
N GLN A 181 -31.34 40.71 30.25
CA GLN A 181 -30.79 42.01 30.63
C GLN A 181 -29.42 41.86 31.30
N HIS A 182 -29.30 40.93 32.25
CA HIS A 182 -28.02 40.71 32.93
C HIS A 182 -26.93 40.26 31.97
N TYR A 183 -27.25 39.38 31.02
CA TYR A 183 -26.29 38.97 29.99
C TYR A 183 -25.89 40.14 29.08
N LEU A 184 -26.85 40.98 28.68
CA LEU A 184 -26.58 42.20 27.92
C LEU A 184 -25.61 43.13 28.67
N ASP A 185 -25.84 43.37 29.96
CA ASP A 185 -24.95 44.19 30.80
C ASP A 185 -23.51 43.62 30.83
N LEU A 186 -23.37 42.29 30.93
CA LEU A 186 -22.05 41.62 30.87
C LEU A 186 -21.39 41.81 29.50
N TYR A 187 -22.15 41.64 28.42
CA TYR A 187 -21.64 41.80 27.06
C TYR A 187 -21.13 43.22 26.80
N GLU A 188 -21.92 44.23 27.17
CA GLU A 188 -21.54 45.64 27.03
C GLU A 188 -20.33 46.00 27.90
N HIS A 189 -20.19 45.37 29.06
CA HIS A 189 -19.03 45.57 29.94
C HIS A 189 -17.74 45.02 29.36
N PHE A 190 -17.73 43.76 28.90
CA PHE A 190 -16.50 43.07 28.47
C PHE A 190 -16.08 43.40 27.05
N ARG A 191 -17.01 43.76 26.17
CA ARG A 191 -16.72 44.08 24.77
C ARG A 191 -15.58 45.12 24.60
N PRO A 192 -15.63 46.33 25.19
CA PRO A 192 -14.56 47.32 24.99
C PRO A 192 -13.21 46.83 25.54
N LEU A 193 -13.20 46.12 26.67
CA LEU A 193 -11.98 45.61 27.30
C LEU A 193 -11.24 44.61 26.40
N LEU A 194 -11.98 43.69 25.77
CA LEU A 194 -11.42 42.68 24.88
C LEU A 194 -10.93 43.28 23.56
N LEU A 195 -11.65 44.27 23.02
CA LEU A 195 -11.25 44.96 21.80
C LEU A 195 -10.00 45.81 22.00
N ASP A 196 -9.89 46.51 23.12
CA ASP A 196 -8.69 47.28 23.47
C ASP A 196 -7.47 46.36 23.60
N ARG A 197 -7.63 45.21 24.28
CA ARG A 197 -6.57 44.19 24.38
C ARG A 197 -6.16 43.67 23.00
N ARG A 198 -7.12 43.27 22.16
CA ARG A 198 -6.88 42.76 20.79
C ARG A 198 -6.16 43.79 19.93
N ASN A 199 -6.53 45.06 20.03
CA ASN A 199 -5.90 46.16 19.30
C ASN A 199 -4.47 46.46 19.78
N ALA A 200 -4.23 46.42 21.09
CA ALA A 200 -2.90 46.58 21.65
C ALA A 200 -1.93 45.47 21.19
N GLU A 201 -2.38 44.20 21.20
CA GLU A 201 -1.57 43.07 20.75
C GLU A 201 -1.27 43.08 19.23
N ARG A 202 -2.18 43.63 18.42
CA ARG A 202 -1.94 43.85 16.98
C ARG A 202 -0.80 44.84 16.74
N GLN A 203 -0.76 45.93 17.51
CA GLN A 203 0.25 46.98 17.36
C GLN A 203 1.63 46.53 17.84
N SER A 204 1.71 45.68 18.87
CA SER A 204 2.99 45.24 19.44
C SER A 204 3.67 44.12 18.65
N ASN A 205 2.92 43.17 18.09
CA ASN A 205 3.48 41.88 17.64
C ASN A 205 3.41 41.63 16.12
N HIS A 206 3.03 42.62 15.30
CA HIS A 206 2.80 42.40 13.85
C HIS A 206 1.90 41.16 13.57
N ARG A 207 0.94 40.88 14.48
CA ARG A 207 0.03 39.72 14.31
C ARG A 207 -0.88 39.94 13.10
N ARG A 208 -1.14 38.86 12.36
CA ARG A 208 -2.12 38.84 11.25
C ARG A 208 -3.51 39.26 11.77
N GLU A 209 -4.33 39.75 10.85
CA GLU A 209 -5.75 39.99 11.08
C GLU A 209 -6.38 38.71 11.66
N SER A 210 -7.13 38.84 12.76
CA SER A 210 -7.59 37.66 13.49
C SER A 210 -8.77 36.99 12.78
N ASP A 211 -8.73 35.67 12.71
CA ASP A 211 -9.59 34.82 11.88
C ASP A 211 -11.04 34.65 12.40
N HIS A 212 -11.43 35.37 13.46
CA HIS A 212 -12.74 35.24 14.10
C HIS A 212 -13.48 36.58 14.37
N PRO A 213 -14.83 36.57 14.40
CA PRO A 213 -15.65 37.76 14.70
C PRO A 213 -15.55 38.25 16.15
N GLU A 214 -15.76 39.55 16.37
CA GLU A 214 -15.76 40.16 17.71
C GLU A 214 -16.83 39.57 18.63
N SER A 215 -18.04 39.37 18.10
CA SER A 215 -19.14 38.78 18.86
C SER A 215 -18.81 37.40 19.40
N VAL A 216 -18.18 36.54 18.58
CA VAL A 216 -17.73 35.20 18.99
C VAL A 216 -16.66 35.27 20.08
N LEU A 217 -15.71 36.22 19.99
CA LEU A 217 -14.71 36.44 21.03
C LEU A 217 -15.38 36.81 22.38
N VAL A 218 -16.33 37.75 22.37
CA VAL A 218 -16.97 38.24 23.59
C VAL A 218 -17.89 37.17 24.19
N THR A 219 -18.71 36.48 23.39
CA THR A 219 -19.59 35.40 23.88
C THR A 219 -18.80 34.23 24.44
N PHE A 220 -17.72 33.84 23.74
CA PHE A 220 -16.78 32.85 24.23
C PHE A 220 -16.18 33.27 25.57
N TRP A 221 -15.67 34.49 25.67
CA TRP A 221 -15.00 34.97 26.89
C TRP A 221 -15.94 34.96 28.11
N ILE A 222 -17.19 35.42 27.95
CA ILE A 222 -18.18 35.40 29.04
C ILE A 222 -18.49 33.97 29.50
N ALA A 223 -18.69 33.05 28.54
CA ALA A 223 -18.91 31.64 28.85
C ALA A 223 -17.69 31.01 29.54
N TRP A 224 -16.51 31.33 29.02
CA TRP A 224 -15.24 30.82 29.51
C TRP A 224 -14.92 31.26 30.93
N GLU A 225 -15.03 32.56 31.22
CA GLU A 225 -14.74 33.12 32.54
C GLU A 225 -15.67 32.52 33.60
N GLN A 226 -16.97 32.41 33.29
CA GLN A 226 -17.95 31.79 34.18
C GLN A 226 -17.69 30.30 34.40
N LEU A 227 -17.27 29.60 33.36
CA LEU A 227 -16.96 28.17 33.41
C LEU A 227 -15.69 27.90 34.22
N GLN A 228 -14.64 28.69 34.04
CA GLN A 228 -13.41 28.62 34.82
C GLN A 228 -13.66 28.83 36.33
N LEU A 229 -14.56 29.75 36.69
CA LEU A 229 -14.97 29.97 38.07
C LEU A 229 -15.73 28.77 38.67
N ARG A 230 -16.54 28.06 37.86
CA ARG A 230 -17.35 26.91 38.30
C ARG A 230 -16.59 25.60 38.31
N ASN A 231 -15.75 25.35 37.30
CA ASN A 231 -15.03 24.11 37.10
C ASN A 231 -13.70 24.36 36.35
N GLN A 232 -12.61 24.45 37.12
CA GLN A 232 -11.26 24.64 36.57
C GLN A 232 -10.80 23.50 35.65
N LEU A 233 -11.34 22.29 35.83
CA LEU A 233 -11.00 21.13 35.00
C LEU A 233 -11.58 21.27 33.59
N ALA A 234 -12.82 21.76 33.48
CA ALA A 234 -13.45 22.08 32.21
C ALA A 234 -12.66 23.17 31.46
N GLY A 235 -12.16 24.16 32.20
CA GLY A 235 -11.18 25.12 31.70
C GLY A 235 -9.98 24.45 31.03
N LYS A 236 -9.18 23.74 31.82
CA LYS A 236 -7.98 23.07 31.31
C LYS A 236 -8.26 22.09 30.15
N ALA A 237 -9.42 21.43 30.14
CA ALA A 237 -9.82 20.55 29.04
C ALA A 237 -9.99 21.30 27.72
N LEU A 238 -10.65 22.46 27.72
CA LEU A 238 -10.80 23.27 26.51
C LEU A 238 -9.47 23.87 26.05
N GLU A 239 -8.66 24.35 26.99
CA GLU A 239 -7.30 24.83 26.71
C GLU A 239 -6.48 23.75 26.01
N PHE A 240 -6.48 22.52 26.54
CA PHE A 240 -5.77 21.39 25.93
C PHE A 240 -6.32 21.02 24.55
N CYS A 241 -7.64 20.91 24.39
CA CYS A 241 -8.27 20.59 23.11
C CYS A 241 -7.93 21.62 22.02
N ALA A 242 -7.71 22.88 22.39
CA ALA A 242 -7.33 23.92 21.44
C ALA A 242 -5.99 23.67 20.75
N PHE A 243 -5.13 22.79 21.26
CA PHE A 243 -3.83 22.45 20.64
C PHE A 243 -3.81 21.07 19.98
N LEU A 244 -4.96 20.43 19.81
CA LEU A 244 -5.13 19.19 19.05
C LEU A 244 -5.83 19.47 17.71
N ALA A 245 -5.97 18.43 16.88
CA ALA A 245 -6.89 18.50 15.73
C ALA A 245 -8.33 18.76 16.24
N PRO A 246 -9.12 19.61 15.56
CA PRO A 246 -10.41 20.10 16.07
C PRO A 246 -11.52 19.04 16.10
N GLU A 247 -11.33 17.88 15.49
CA GLU A 247 -12.35 16.84 15.38
C GLU A 247 -11.83 15.52 15.96
N THR A 248 -12.77 14.66 16.36
CA THR A 248 -12.53 13.27 16.80
C THR A 248 -11.47 13.13 17.90
N ILE A 249 -11.48 14.04 18.88
CA ILE A 249 -10.56 13.99 20.03
C ILE A 249 -11.10 12.98 21.05
N PRO A 250 -10.40 11.88 21.37
CA PRO A 250 -10.90 10.93 22.37
C PRO A 250 -10.95 11.54 23.77
N ASP A 251 -12.01 11.27 24.54
CA ASP A 251 -12.14 11.73 25.93
C ASP A 251 -10.91 11.32 26.77
N SER A 252 -10.40 10.11 26.54
CA SER A 252 -9.19 9.59 27.19
C SER A 252 -7.93 10.41 26.87
N LEU A 253 -7.82 10.95 25.64
CA LEU A 253 -6.73 11.83 25.26
C LEU A 253 -6.82 13.18 25.98
N VAL A 254 -8.03 13.75 26.08
CA VAL A 254 -8.26 14.99 26.85
C VAL A 254 -7.94 14.78 28.32
N GLN A 255 -8.35 13.64 28.88
CA GLN A 255 -8.07 13.28 30.25
C GLN A 255 -6.56 13.19 30.52
N ASP A 256 -5.81 12.53 29.64
CA ASP A 256 -4.35 12.41 29.74
C ASP A 256 -3.64 13.75 29.57
N GLY A 257 -4.23 14.63 28.75
CA GLY A 257 -3.84 16.03 28.58
C GLY A 257 -3.87 16.81 29.87
N VAL A 258 -4.96 16.68 30.61
CA VAL A 258 -5.27 17.56 31.74
C VAL A 258 -4.84 16.98 33.09
N LEU A 259 -4.97 15.67 33.28
CA LEU A 259 -4.69 14.98 34.53
C LEU A 259 -3.30 14.34 34.49
N LEU A 260 -2.59 14.35 35.62
CA LEU A 260 -1.32 13.62 35.74
C LEU A 260 -1.61 12.11 35.93
N SER A 261 -0.71 11.24 35.45
CA SER A 261 -0.89 9.78 35.52
C SER A 261 -1.16 9.22 36.93
N LYS A 262 -0.66 9.91 37.98
CA LYS A 262 -0.90 9.57 39.40
C LYS A 262 -2.31 9.93 39.90
N GLN A 263 -3.09 10.63 39.08
CA GLN A 263 -4.44 11.11 39.38
C GLN A 263 -5.50 10.39 38.52
N LYS A 264 -5.20 9.22 37.95
CA LYS A 264 -6.20 8.42 37.23
C LYS A 264 -7.00 7.54 38.19
N GLY A 265 -8.31 7.42 37.98
CA GLY A 265 -9.23 6.61 38.79
C GLY A 265 -10.69 7.01 38.62
N ALA A 266 -11.63 6.15 39.00
CA ALA A 266 -13.06 6.31 38.73
C ALA A 266 -13.66 7.66 39.20
N GLU A 267 -13.14 8.24 40.29
CA GLU A 267 -13.55 9.56 40.77
C GLU A 267 -13.16 10.69 39.79
N ASN A 268 -11.99 10.58 39.15
CA ASN A 268 -11.49 11.59 38.22
C ASN A 268 -12.06 11.39 36.81
N ASP A 269 -12.45 10.16 36.46
CA ASP A 269 -13.24 9.88 35.25
C ASP A 269 -14.60 10.60 35.35
N LEU A 270 -15.28 10.49 36.50
CA LEU A 270 -16.54 11.19 36.75
C LEU A 270 -16.39 12.72 36.69
N LYS A 271 -15.32 13.26 37.27
CA LYS A 271 -15.02 14.70 37.21
C LYS A 271 -14.73 15.17 35.79
N MET A 272 -14.04 14.35 34.99
CA MET A 272 -13.77 14.67 33.58
C MET A 272 -15.06 14.62 32.76
N ASP A 273 -15.92 13.62 32.99
CA ASP A 273 -17.25 13.54 32.37
C ASP A 273 -18.11 14.76 32.68
N GLU A 274 -18.11 15.21 33.94
CA GLU A 274 -18.79 16.43 34.35
C GLU A 274 -18.20 17.67 33.67
N ALA A 275 -16.86 17.76 33.60
CA ALA A 275 -16.16 18.87 32.97
C ALA A 275 -16.45 18.97 31.46
N LEU A 276 -16.34 17.86 30.73
CA LEU A 276 -16.65 17.79 29.31
C LEU A 276 -18.16 18.00 29.06
N GLY A 277 -19.02 17.48 29.94
CA GLY A 277 -20.46 17.75 29.90
C GLY A 277 -20.78 19.23 30.07
N LEU A 278 -20.09 19.93 30.96
CA LEU A 278 -20.22 21.38 31.13
C LEU A 278 -19.77 22.14 29.87
N LEU A 279 -18.59 21.82 29.31
CA LEU A 279 -18.14 22.44 28.05
C LEU A 279 -19.16 22.27 26.93
N HIS A 280 -19.77 21.08 26.83
CA HIS A 280 -20.80 20.79 25.84
C HIS A 280 -22.07 21.63 26.09
N ARG A 281 -22.54 21.72 27.34
CA ARG A 281 -23.74 22.51 27.70
C ARG A 281 -23.58 24.00 27.43
N TYR A 282 -22.36 24.55 27.60
CA TYR A 282 -22.00 25.93 27.25
C TYR A 282 -21.74 26.15 25.75
N SER A 283 -21.95 25.13 24.90
CA SER A 283 -21.69 25.20 23.45
C SER A 283 -20.25 25.57 23.08
N LEU A 284 -19.29 25.13 23.91
CA LEU A 284 -17.86 25.31 23.63
C LEU A 284 -17.25 24.10 22.91
N ILE A 285 -17.84 22.91 23.08
CA ILE A 285 -17.50 21.68 22.35
C ILE A 285 -18.76 20.93 21.92
N GLU A 286 -18.62 20.11 20.89
CA GLU A 286 -19.52 18.99 20.63
C GLU A 286 -18.93 17.72 21.25
N ARG A 287 -19.78 16.87 21.85
CA ARG A 287 -19.36 15.58 22.40
C ARG A 287 -20.34 14.50 21.99
N ARG A 288 -19.85 13.43 21.34
CA ARG A 288 -20.64 12.25 20.92
C ARG A 288 -19.78 11.00 21.07
N ASP A 289 -20.35 9.93 21.61
CA ASP A 289 -19.69 8.61 21.73
C ASP A 289 -18.25 8.67 22.27
N GLN A 290 -18.02 9.43 23.34
CA GLN A 290 -16.71 9.66 23.97
C GLN A 290 -15.66 10.34 23.08
N MET A 291 -16.13 11.08 22.06
CA MET A 291 -15.32 11.91 21.19
C MET A 291 -15.74 13.37 21.34
N VAL A 292 -14.74 14.24 21.42
CA VAL A 292 -14.88 15.70 21.49
C VAL A 292 -14.52 16.30 20.13
N SER A 293 -15.35 17.24 19.69
CA SER A 293 -15.05 18.13 18.57
C SER A 293 -15.12 19.57 19.04
N LEU A 294 -14.12 20.36 18.68
CA LEU A 294 -13.98 21.77 18.99
C LEU A 294 -14.18 22.59 17.72
N HIS A 295 -15.17 23.47 17.72
CA HIS A 295 -15.39 24.34 16.57
C HIS A 295 -14.15 25.21 16.31
N ARG A 296 -13.70 25.30 15.05
CA ARG A 296 -12.43 25.97 14.68
C ARG A 296 -12.33 27.42 15.15
N LEU A 297 -13.45 28.16 15.16
CA LEU A 297 -13.47 29.52 15.73
C LEU A 297 -13.26 29.52 17.25
N VAL A 298 -13.82 28.55 17.97
CA VAL A 298 -13.61 28.41 19.41
C VAL A 298 -12.16 28.06 19.69
N GLN A 299 -11.56 27.16 18.89
CA GLN A 299 -10.13 26.87 18.93
C GLN A 299 -9.27 28.12 18.70
N ALA A 300 -9.56 28.89 17.64
CA ALA A 300 -8.83 30.12 17.32
C ALA A 300 -8.95 31.20 18.41
N VAL A 301 -10.16 31.40 18.94
CA VAL A 301 -10.41 32.33 20.06
C VAL A 301 -9.64 31.88 21.30
N MET A 302 -9.71 30.59 21.68
CA MET A 302 -8.97 30.07 22.82
C MET A 302 -7.45 30.30 22.68
N GLN A 303 -6.89 30.04 21.50
CA GLN A 303 -5.46 30.30 21.23
C GLN A 303 -5.11 31.81 21.26
N GLU A 304 -6.01 32.70 20.82
CA GLU A 304 -5.81 34.15 20.89
C GLU A 304 -5.79 34.67 22.33
N VAL A 305 -6.72 34.16 23.14
CA VAL A 305 -6.94 34.59 24.52
C VAL A 305 -5.78 34.20 25.45
N LEU A 306 -5.12 33.08 25.17
CA LEU A 306 -3.94 32.62 25.90
C LEU A 306 -2.72 33.49 25.63
N SER A 307 -1.93 33.71 26.67
CA SER A 307 -0.60 34.31 26.56
C SER A 307 0.34 33.43 25.73
N GLU A 308 1.42 34.01 25.22
CA GLU A 308 2.41 33.26 24.44
C GLU A 308 3.08 32.14 25.26
N GLU A 309 3.27 32.38 26.57
CA GLU A 309 3.80 31.39 27.50
C GLU A 309 2.83 30.21 27.67
N GLU A 310 1.55 30.48 27.94
CA GLU A 310 0.52 29.45 28.09
C GLU A 310 0.35 28.64 26.80
N ARG A 311 0.37 29.29 25.64
CA ARG A 311 0.38 28.59 24.34
C ARG A 311 1.55 27.64 24.23
N GLY A 312 2.76 28.08 24.57
CA GLY A 312 3.96 27.25 24.55
C GLY A 312 3.84 26.04 25.48
N GLN A 313 3.32 26.24 26.69
CA GLN A 313 3.10 25.18 27.67
C GLN A 313 2.09 24.14 27.17
N TRP A 314 0.97 24.57 26.59
CA TRP A 314 -0.05 23.66 26.08
C TRP A 314 0.37 22.94 24.79
N MET A 315 1.11 23.59 23.90
CA MET A 315 1.74 22.93 22.75
C MET A 315 2.70 21.83 23.21
N GLN A 316 3.57 22.12 24.17
CA GLN A 316 4.49 21.13 24.74
C GLN A 316 3.72 19.98 25.42
N ARG A 317 2.66 20.30 26.15
CA ARG A 317 1.80 19.31 26.80
C ARG A 317 1.13 18.38 25.78
N ALA A 318 0.61 18.93 24.68
CA ALA A 318 0.02 18.15 23.59
C ALA A 318 1.04 17.18 22.97
N VAL A 319 2.26 17.65 22.69
CA VAL A 319 3.35 16.80 22.17
C VAL A 319 3.65 15.64 23.13
N LEU A 320 3.81 15.92 24.42
CA LEU A 320 4.13 14.89 25.43
C LEU A 320 3.03 13.84 25.58
N VAL A 321 1.78 14.28 25.58
CA VAL A 321 0.63 13.40 25.80
C VAL A 321 0.38 12.54 24.56
N VAL A 322 0.41 13.13 23.38
CA VAL A 322 0.27 12.39 22.11
C VAL A 322 1.43 11.41 21.94
N ASP A 323 2.68 11.80 22.22
CA ASP A 323 3.81 10.86 22.21
C ASP A 323 3.61 9.65 23.15
N ALA A 324 3.05 9.89 24.35
CA ALA A 324 2.82 8.83 25.32
C ALA A 324 1.76 7.83 24.85
N VAL A 325 0.73 8.28 24.14
CA VAL A 325 -0.38 7.42 23.69
C VAL A 325 -0.25 6.90 22.26
N PHE A 326 0.53 7.56 21.41
CA PHE A 326 0.74 7.16 20.02
C PHE A 326 1.59 5.87 19.99
N PRO A 327 1.10 4.78 19.38
CA PRO A 327 1.81 3.50 19.33
C PRO A 327 3.08 3.51 18.48
N SER A 328 3.83 2.40 18.48
CA SER A 328 5.03 2.20 17.65
C SER A 328 4.74 2.03 16.16
N GLY A 329 3.49 1.73 15.77
CA GLY A 329 3.10 1.47 14.37
C GLY A 329 3.00 -0.01 14.01
N GLU A 330 3.06 -0.91 14.98
CA GLU A 330 2.81 -2.34 14.79
C GLU A 330 1.36 -2.59 14.33
N HIS A 331 1.13 -3.67 13.57
CA HIS A 331 -0.15 -3.94 12.90
C HIS A 331 -1.36 -3.97 13.85
N ASP A 332 -1.20 -4.57 15.02
CA ASP A 332 -2.22 -4.64 16.08
C ASP A 332 -2.61 -3.25 16.65
N THR A 333 -1.77 -2.24 16.43
CA THR A 333 -1.98 -0.88 16.91
C THR A 333 -2.46 0.10 15.83
N TRP A 334 -2.65 -0.34 14.58
CA TRP A 334 -2.95 0.55 13.45
C TRP A 334 -4.24 1.35 13.62
N THR A 335 -5.33 0.75 14.08
CA THR A 335 -6.60 1.49 14.32
C THR A 335 -6.41 2.65 15.30
N ARG A 336 -5.54 2.45 16.30
CA ARG A 336 -5.21 3.49 17.27
C ARG A 336 -4.27 4.55 16.68
N CYS A 337 -3.32 4.15 15.84
CA CYS A 337 -2.50 5.09 15.08
C CYS A 337 -3.37 5.96 14.15
N GLU A 338 -4.31 5.37 13.41
CA GLU A 338 -5.24 6.07 12.51
C GLU A 338 -6.05 7.13 13.26
N LEU A 339 -6.64 6.75 14.39
CA LEU A 339 -7.41 7.67 15.24
C LEU A 339 -6.55 8.85 15.75
N LEU A 340 -5.30 8.59 16.12
CA LEU A 340 -4.41 9.60 16.73
C LEU A 340 -3.57 10.38 15.72
N LEU A 341 -3.50 9.94 14.45
CA LEU A 341 -2.65 10.53 13.41
C LEU A 341 -2.93 12.03 13.21
N PRO A 342 -4.18 12.52 13.12
CA PRO A 342 -4.45 13.95 12.97
C PRO A 342 -3.85 14.79 14.12
N HIS A 343 -3.91 14.26 15.34
CA HIS A 343 -3.33 14.91 16.52
C HIS A 343 -1.80 14.87 16.49
N ALA A 344 -1.20 13.75 16.08
CA ALA A 344 0.24 13.63 15.91
C ALA A 344 0.76 14.64 14.87
N LEU A 345 0.10 14.80 13.73
CA LEU A 345 0.48 15.76 12.69
C LEU A 345 0.36 17.22 13.15
N ILE A 346 -0.65 17.54 13.97
CA ILE A 346 -0.76 18.85 14.64
C ILE A 346 0.45 19.08 15.57
N CYS A 347 0.81 18.08 16.39
CA CYS A 347 1.99 18.14 17.26
C CYS A 347 3.29 18.34 16.46
N VAL A 348 3.44 17.68 15.30
CA VAL A 348 4.58 17.91 14.38
C VAL A 348 4.65 19.36 13.93
N ARG A 349 3.51 20.02 13.65
CA ARG A 349 3.48 21.45 13.32
C ARG A 349 3.92 22.31 14.52
N TRP A 350 3.44 22.02 15.72
CA TRP A 350 3.85 22.78 16.92
C TRP A 350 5.35 22.70 17.20
N MET A 351 5.97 21.56 16.90
CA MET A 351 7.43 21.41 17.02
C MET A 351 8.21 22.38 16.13
N HIS A 352 7.64 22.94 15.05
CA HIS A 352 8.32 23.97 14.25
C HIS A 352 8.31 25.35 14.92
N VAL A 353 7.35 25.61 15.81
CA VAL A 353 7.14 26.91 16.46
C VAL A 353 7.78 26.96 17.85
N LEU A 354 7.84 25.81 18.53
CA LEU A 354 8.43 25.72 19.86
C LEU A 354 9.93 26.04 19.83
N THR A 355 10.36 26.98 20.67
CA THR A 355 11.76 27.41 20.82
C THR A 355 12.65 26.35 21.47
N GLN A 356 12.06 25.45 22.28
CA GLN A 356 12.72 24.28 22.84
C GLN A 356 11.92 23.02 22.49
N LEU A 357 12.54 22.12 21.72
CA LEU A 357 11.94 20.83 21.41
C LEU A 357 12.14 19.86 22.59
N PRO A 358 11.07 19.27 23.15
CA PRO A 358 11.23 18.10 24.00
C PRO A 358 11.77 16.92 23.19
N LEU A 359 12.69 16.14 23.76
CA LEU A 359 13.22 14.90 23.14
C LEU A 359 12.10 13.90 22.82
N GLU A 360 11.02 13.93 23.61
CA GLU A 360 9.77 13.19 23.41
C GLU A 360 9.10 13.52 22.07
N GLY A 361 9.17 14.78 21.61
CA GLY A 361 8.66 15.14 20.29
C GLY A 361 9.41 14.41 19.18
N THR A 362 10.71 14.17 19.35
CA THR A 362 11.52 13.39 18.39
C THR A 362 11.09 11.92 18.36
N ARG A 363 10.67 11.37 19.51
CA ARG A 363 10.12 10.01 19.60
C ARG A 363 8.77 9.93 18.89
N LEU A 364 7.88 10.90 19.08
CA LEU A 364 6.61 10.99 18.37
C LEU A 364 6.84 11.04 16.85
N LEU A 365 7.73 11.91 16.37
CA LEU A 365 8.09 11.97 14.94
C LEU A 365 8.52 10.60 14.40
N ASN A 366 9.38 9.89 15.14
CA ASN A 366 9.85 8.57 14.71
C ASN A 366 8.73 7.53 14.70
N LYS A 367 7.82 7.55 15.69
CA LYS A 367 6.66 6.64 15.73
C LYS A 367 5.65 6.92 14.61
N THR A 368 5.34 8.20 14.38
CA THR A 368 4.48 8.63 13.27
C THR A 368 5.09 8.21 11.93
N GLY A 369 6.39 8.47 11.73
CA GLY A 369 7.11 8.00 10.53
C GLY A 369 7.10 6.49 10.39
N SER A 370 7.28 5.74 11.48
CA SER A 370 7.21 4.27 11.45
C SER A 370 5.83 3.77 11.02
N TYR A 371 4.76 4.33 11.58
CA TYR A 371 3.41 3.97 11.17
C TYR A 371 3.15 4.29 9.69
N LEU A 372 3.51 5.49 9.22
CA LEU A 372 3.34 5.87 7.81
C LEU A 372 4.15 4.97 6.87
N TYR A 373 5.37 4.61 7.27
CA TYR A 373 6.22 3.67 6.54
C TYR A 373 5.55 2.30 6.40
N GLU A 374 5.01 1.74 7.49
CA GLU A 374 4.28 0.46 7.46
C GLU A 374 2.97 0.54 6.65
N ARG A 375 2.42 1.75 6.47
CA ARG A 375 1.28 2.02 5.56
C ARG A 375 1.69 2.24 4.11
N GLY A 376 2.97 2.13 3.77
CA GLY A 376 3.48 2.39 2.42
C GLY A 376 3.52 3.87 2.03
N GLN A 377 3.26 4.78 2.99
CA GLN A 377 3.23 6.24 2.81
C GLN A 377 4.64 6.83 2.88
N TYR A 378 5.46 6.43 1.91
CA TYR A 378 6.90 6.72 1.88
C TYR A 378 7.21 8.21 1.68
N GLN A 379 6.37 8.94 0.95
CA GLN A 379 6.53 10.37 0.70
C GLN A 379 6.30 11.20 1.96
N GLU A 380 5.31 10.82 2.79
CA GLU A 380 5.05 11.47 4.08
C GLU A 380 6.05 11.05 5.16
N THR A 381 6.63 9.85 5.06
CA THR A 381 7.61 9.32 6.02
C THR A 381 8.95 10.04 5.94
N GLU A 382 9.47 10.28 4.74
CA GLU A 382 10.81 10.85 4.51
C GLU A 382 11.07 12.16 5.29
N PRO A 383 10.22 13.20 5.20
CA PRO A 383 10.46 14.46 5.92
C PRO A 383 10.47 14.27 7.45
N LEU A 384 9.69 13.31 7.98
CA LEU A 384 9.69 13.01 9.41
C LEU A 384 11.01 12.37 9.84
N TYR A 385 11.51 11.38 9.10
CA TYR A 385 12.78 10.72 9.40
C TYR A 385 13.99 11.65 9.22
N GLN A 386 13.99 12.49 8.18
CA GLN A 386 15.02 13.52 8.01
C GLN A 386 15.02 14.49 9.20
N ARG A 387 13.85 14.93 9.66
CA ARG A 387 13.74 15.81 10.83
C ARG A 387 14.23 15.15 12.11
N VAL A 388 13.90 13.88 12.34
CA VAL A 388 14.41 13.10 13.49
C VAL A 388 15.93 13.02 13.46
N LEU A 389 16.52 12.78 12.28
CA LEU A 389 17.96 12.75 12.11
C LEU A 389 18.59 14.10 12.46
N THR A 390 18.08 15.21 11.91
CA THR A 390 18.59 16.56 12.19
C THR A 390 18.57 16.87 13.68
N ILE A 391 17.44 16.63 14.36
CA ILE A 391 17.30 16.92 15.79
C ILE A 391 18.32 16.10 16.61
N ARG A 392 18.50 14.82 16.28
CA ARG A 392 19.45 13.95 17.00
C ARG A 392 20.91 14.33 16.73
N GLU A 393 21.24 14.78 15.54
CA GLU A 393 22.57 15.33 15.22
C GLU A 393 22.86 16.61 16.01
N GLU A 394 21.90 17.52 16.11
CA GLU A 394 22.04 18.77 16.85
C GLU A 394 22.16 18.54 18.37
N HIS A 395 21.35 17.64 18.94
CA HIS A 395 21.32 17.40 20.39
C HIS A 395 22.40 16.44 20.89
N PHE A 396 22.65 15.34 20.17
CA PHE A 396 23.54 14.27 20.63
C PHE A 396 24.86 14.23 19.86
N GLY A 397 24.94 14.92 18.72
CA GLY A 397 26.09 14.89 17.83
C GLY A 397 25.99 13.87 16.70
N VAL A 398 26.85 14.06 15.69
CA VAL A 398 26.87 13.26 14.46
C VAL A 398 27.31 11.82 14.64
N SER A 399 28.00 11.50 15.74
CA SER A 399 28.55 10.16 16.03
C SER A 399 27.82 9.42 17.17
N HIS A 400 26.62 9.87 17.56
CA HIS A 400 25.88 9.26 18.65
C HIS A 400 25.06 8.02 18.21
N PRO A 401 24.91 6.96 19.03
CA PRO A 401 24.14 5.78 18.69
C PRO A 401 22.67 6.02 18.27
N LEU A 402 22.00 7.04 18.85
CA LEU A 402 20.65 7.42 18.42
C LEU A 402 20.62 8.11 17.05
N THR A 403 21.69 8.84 16.70
CA THR A 403 21.88 9.38 15.36
C THR A 403 22.02 8.23 14.36
N ALA A 404 22.83 7.21 14.69
CA ALA A 404 22.95 5.99 13.89
C ALA A 404 21.62 5.24 13.71
N ALA A 405 20.78 5.15 14.74
CA ALA A 405 19.45 4.55 14.61
C ALA A 405 18.56 5.32 13.60
N SER A 406 18.67 6.64 13.56
CA SER A 406 17.91 7.48 12.60
C SER A 406 18.44 7.33 11.18
N LEU A 407 19.77 7.28 11.02
CA LEU A 407 20.43 7.00 9.75
C LEU A 407 19.98 5.64 9.20
N ASN A 408 19.90 4.62 10.05
CA ASN A 408 19.43 3.30 9.68
C ASN A 408 17.97 3.33 9.18
N ASN A 409 17.06 4.00 9.90
CA ASN A 409 15.65 4.07 9.50
C ASN A 409 15.48 4.81 8.15
N LEU A 410 16.21 5.90 7.95
CA LEU A 410 16.21 6.62 6.67
C LEU A 410 16.85 5.78 5.54
N ALA A 411 17.89 5.01 5.85
CA ALA A 411 18.51 4.10 4.88
C ALA A 411 17.57 2.97 4.45
N VAL A 412 16.79 2.41 5.39
CA VAL A 412 15.75 1.41 5.09
C VAL A 412 14.69 2.01 4.18
N LEU A 413 14.18 3.21 4.51
CA LEU A 413 13.22 3.92 3.65
C LEU A 413 13.76 4.12 2.23
N TYR A 414 15.00 4.60 2.08
CA TYR A 414 15.59 4.80 0.76
C TYR A 414 15.84 3.49 0.01
N ARG A 415 16.22 2.41 0.72
CA ARG A 415 16.33 1.09 0.10
C ARG A 415 14.98 0.62 -0.45
N ASP A 416 13.90 0.76 0.33
CA ASP A 416 12.58 0.29 -0.09
C ASP A 416 11.92 1.19 -1.14
N GLN A 417 12.40 2.44 -1.28
CA GLN A 417 12.13 3.32 -2.43
C GLN A 417 13.07 3.07 -3.63
N GLY A 418 13.94 2.05 -3.59
CA GLY A 418 14.90 1.76 -4.66
C GLY A 418 16.02 2.79 -4.83
N ARG A 419 16.14 3.77 -3.93
CA ARG A 419 17.16 4.85 -3.90
C ARG A 419 18.45 4.36 -3.25
N TYR A 420 19.03 3.32 -3.83
CA TYR A 420 20.18 2.60 -3.26
C TYR A 420 21.43 3.47 -3.07
N GLN A 421 21.65 4.45 -3.96
CA GLN A 421 22.78 5.39 -3.87
C GLN A 421 22.69 6.31 -2.64
N GLU A 422 21.48 6.59 -2.16
CA GLU A 422 21.25 7.41 -0.97
C GLU A 422 21.26 6.57 0.31
N ALA A 423 20.82 5.30 0.23
CA ALA A 423 20.84 4.37 1.36
C ALA A 423 22.26 3.95 1.78
N GLU A 424 23.16 3.68 0.82
CA GLU A 424 24.52 3.19 1.09
C GLU A 424 25.34 4.07 2.06
N PRO A 425 25.50 5.39 1.84
CA PRO A 425 26.28 6.22 2.74
C PRO A 425 25.70 6.26 4.16
N LEU A 426 24.37 6.18 4.30
CA LEU A 426 23.70 6.15 5.60
C LEU A 426 23.96 4.85 6.35
N TYR A 427 23.89 3.69 5.68
CA TYR A 427 24.27 2.41 6.30
C TYR A 427 25.74 2.35 6.68
N ARG A 428 26.65 2.82 5.80
CA ARG A 428 28.09 2.87 6.11
C ARG A 428 28.37 3.75 7.32
N ARG A 429 27.74 4.91 7.42
CA ARG A 429 27.86 5.81 8.56
C ARG A 429 27.27 5.19 9.84
N THR A 430 26.13 4.52 9.74
CA THR A 430 25.52 3.76 10.86
C THR A 430 26.50 2.70 11.37
N PHE A 431 27.09 1.91 10.46
CA PHE A 431 28.10 0.91 10.80
C PHE A 431 29.32 1.52 11.50
N ALA A 432 29.89 2.59 10.95
CA ALA A 432 31.05 3.26 11.54
C ALA A 432 30.78 3.77 12.96
N ILE A 433 29.61 4.37 13.20
CA ILE A 433 29.23 4.87 14.52
C ILE A 433 29.10 3.73 15.54
N TYR A 434 28.43 2.63 15.18
CA TYR A 434 28.29 1.50 16.09
C TYR A 434 29.62 0.78 16.34
N GLU A 435 30.47 0.65 15.32
CA GLU A 435 31.80 0.07 15.48
C GLU A 435 32.69 0.92 16.39
N GLU A 436 32.68 2.25 16.23
CA GLU A 436 33.43 3.17 17.08
C GLU A 436 32.95 3.15 18.54
N HIS A 437 31.63 3.21 18.75
CA HIS A 437 31.06 3.41 20.07
C HIS A 437 30.91 2.11 20.90
N PHE A 438 30.62 0.98 20.24
CA PHE A 438 30.40 -0.30 20.91
C PHE A 438 31.48 -1.34 20.61
N GLY A 439 32.30 -1.12 19.59
CA GLY A 439 33.38 -2.00 19.19
C GLY A 439 33.03 -2.99 18.06
N VAL A 440 34.09 -3.59 17.51
CA VAL A 440 34.04 -4.48 16.33
C VAL A 440 33.28 -5.80 16.54
N SER A 441 32.98 -6.17 17.79
CA SER A 441 32.34 -7.42 18.17
C SER A 441 30.99 -7.21 18.85
N HIS A 442 30.39 -6.02 18.79
CA HIS A 442 29.10 -5.76 19.44
C HIS A 442 27.91 -6.21 18.58
N PRO A 443 26.80 -6.73 19.18
CA PRO A 443 25.60 -7.10 18.43
C PRO A 443 25.01 -6.00 17.52
N LEU A 444 25.00 -4.74 17.96
CA LEU A 444 24.54 -3.63 17.10
C LEU A 444 25.46 -3.38 15.89
N THR A 445 26.75 -3.67 16.02
CA THR A 445 27.69 -3.65 14.90
C THR A 445 27.40 -4.79 13.92
N ALA A 446 26.99 -5.97 14.42
CA ALA A 446 26.52 -7.06 13.57
C ALA A 446 25.21 -6.71 12.85
N ALA A 447 24.26 -6.07 13.53
CA ALA A 447 22.99 -5.65 12.93
C ALA A 447 23.19 -4.63 11.80
N SER A 448 24.10 -3.66 11.96
CA SER A 448 24.39 -2.69 10.90
C SER A 448 25.13 -3.32 9.71
N LEU A 449 26.04 -4.27 9.95
CA LEU A 449 26.66 -5.08 8.88
C LEU A 449 25.62 -5.86 8.09
N ASN A 450 24.66 -6.49 8.79
CA ASN A 450 23.57 -7.23 8.17
C ASN A 450 22.72 -6.33 7.25
N ASN A 451 22.35 -5.13 7.70
CA ASN A 451 21.55 -4.20 6.90
C ASN A 451 22.31 -3.70 5.66
N LEU A 452 23.61 -3.40 5.79
CA LEU A 452 24.46 -3.04 4.65
C LEU A 452 24.60 -4.19 3.65
N ALA A 453 24.70 -5.43 4.14
CA ALA A 453 24.78 -6.60 3.28
C ALA A 453 23.48 -6.86 2.51
N ILE A 454 22.31 -6.63 3.13
CA ILE A 454 21.02 -6.70 2.45
C ILE A 454 20.97 -5.68 1.31
N LEU A 455 21.39 -4.43 1.55
CA LEU A 455 21.49 -3.43 0.48
C LEU A 455 22.37 -3.90 -0.68
N TYR A 456 23.56 -4.46 -0.38
CA TYR A 456 24.44 -4.96 -1.45
C TYR A 456 23.85 -6.16 -2.19
N ARG A 457 23.10 -7.04 -1.52
CA ARG A 457 22.35 -8.12 -2.18
C ARG A 457 21.30 -7.55 -3.13
N ASP A 458 20.54 -6.54 -2.69
CA ASP A 458 19.49 -5.91 -3.50
C ASP A 458 20.06 -5.09 -4.69
N GLN A 459 21.33 -4.69 -4.60
CA GLN A 459 22.14 -4.14 -5.69
C GLN A 459 22.88 -5.20 -6.52
N GLY A 460 22.69 -6.50 -6.26
CA GLY A 460 23.39 -7.59 -6.96
C GLY A 460 24.89 -7.71 -6.66
N ARG A 461 25.43 -6.93 -5.71
CA ARG A 461 26.84 -6.91 -5.27
C ARG A 461 27.12 -8.03 -4.27
N TYR A 462 26.89 -9.26 -4.69
CA TYR A 462 26.92 -10.43 -3.80
C TYR A 462 28.29 -10.69 -3.16
N GLN A 463 29.38 -10.40 -3.88
CA GLN A 463 30.75 -10.53 -3.39
C GLN A 463 31.07 -9.60 -2.21
N GLU A 464 30.36 -8.46 -2.11
CA GLU A 464 30.49 -7.53 -1.00
C GLU A 464 29.55 -7.87 0.16
N ALA A 465 28.37 -8.44 -0.13
CA ALA A 465 27.38 -8.83 0.87
C ALA A 465 27.83 -10.03 1.73
N GLU A 466 28.41 -11.07 1.10
CA GLU A 466 28.79 -12.32 1.77
C GLU A 466 29.75 -12.13 2.97
N PRO A 467 30.90 -11.43 2.85
CA PRO A 467 31.81 -11.27 3.97
C PRO A 467 31.20 -10.47 5.14
N LEU A 468 30.28 -9.55 4.85
CA LEU A 468 29.57 -8.79 5.89
C LEU A 468 28.61 -9.68 6.69
N LEU A 469 27.85 -10.54 6.02
CA LEU A 469 26.95 -11.50 6.68
C LEU A 469 27.72 -12.56 7.46
N GLN A 470 28.81 -13.09 6.91
CA GLN A 470 29.69 -14.02 7.63
C GLN A 470 30.28 -13.38 8.89
N ARG A 471 30.71 -12.11 8.80
CA ARG A 471 31.21 -11.36 9.96
C ARG A 471 30.10 -11.10 11.00
N ALA A 472 28.91 -10.69 10.56
CA ALA A 472 27.77 -10.46 11.45
C ALA A 472 27.38 -11.75 12.19
N LEU A 473 27.31 -12.87 11.48
CA LEU A 473 27.05 -14.19 12.05
C LEU A 473 28.09 -14.59 13.09
N ALA A 474 29.39 -14.46 12.77
CA ALA A 474 30.47 -14.79 13.69
C ALA A 474 30.43 -13.94 14.97
N ILE A 475 30.02 -12.67 14.87
CA ILE A 475 29.83 -11.79 16.02
C ILE A 475 28.69 -12.30 16.90
N THR A 476 27.51 -12.58 16.33
CA THR A 476 26.35 -13.00 17.11
C THR A 476 26.54 -14.40 17.72
N GLU A 477 27.15 -15.34 16.99
CA GLU A 477 27.47 -16.67 17.54
C GLU A 477 28.40 -16.58 18.75
N LYS A 478 29.40 -15.70 18.70
CA LYS A 478 30.36 -15.52 19.79
C LYS A 478 29.79 -14.79 21.00
N GLN A 479 29.00 -13.73 20.78
CA GLN A 479 28.52 -12.87 21.89
C GLN A 479 27.18 -13.31 22.48
N LEU A 480 26.28 -13.81 21.64
CA LEU A 480 24.90 -14.12 22.03
C LEU A 480 24.66 -15.64 22.08
N GLY A 481 25.48 -16.42 21.38
CA GLY A 481 25.39 -17.87 21.31
C GLY A 481 24.80 -18.39 20.00
N VAL A 482 25.03 -19.68 19.74
CA VAL A 482 24.67 -20.36 18.48
C VAL A 482 23.17 -20.57 18.29
N THR A 483 22.39 -20.51 19.38
CA THR A 483 20.92 -20.63 19.39
C THR A 483 20.21 -19.29 19.55
N HIS A 484 20.91 -18.15 19.61
CA HIS A 484 20.24 -16.87 19.83
C HIS A 484 19.37 -16.43 18.62
N PRO A 485 18.21 -15.78 18.82
CA PRO A 485 17.37 -15.27 17.72
C PRO A 485 18.10 -14.38 16.70
N ASP A 486 19.03 -13.53 17.15
CA ASP A 486 19.83 -12.70 16.24
C ASP A 486 20.83 -13.51 15.41
N THR A 487 21.34 -14.63 15.96
CA THR A 487 22.15 -15.59 15.21
C THR A 487 21.29 -16.24 14.12
N ALA A 488 20.06 -16.62 14.43
CA ALA A 488 19.10 -17.14 13.46
C ALA A 488 18.78 -16.13 12.35
N ASN A 489 18.61 -14.84 12.68
CA ASN A 489 18.42 -13.78 11.68
C ASN A 489 19.60 -13.66 10.70
N ASN A 490 20.84 -13.69 11.20
CA ASN A 490 22.04 -13.64 10.36
C ASN A 490 22.17 -14.90 9.47
N LEU A 491 21.89 -16.08 10.01
CA LEU A 491 21.85 -17.34 9.25
C LEU A 491 20.83 -17.26 8.11
N ASN A 492 19.63 -16.76 8.40
CA ASN A 492 18.57 -16.59 7.42
C ASN A 492 19.01 -15.68 6.27
N ASN A 493 19.57 -14.51 6.57
CA ASN A 493 20.00 -13.57 5.54
C ASN A 493 21.18 -14.09 4.70
N LEU A 494 22.10 -14.83 5.31
CA LEU A 494 23.16 -15.52 4.59
C LEU A 494 22.61 -16.62 3.67
N ALA A 495 21.60 -17.36 4.12
CA ALA A 495 20.93 -18.36 3.31
C ALA A 495 20.18 -17.76 2.12
N LEU A 496 19.48 -16.64 2.33
CA LEU A 496 18.82 -15.89 1.24
C LEU A 496 19.84 -15.33 0.23
N LEU A 497 21.01 -14.90 0.68
CA LEU A 497 22.11 -14.51 -0.21
C LEU A 497 22.63 -15.70 -1.04
N TYR A 498 22.78 -16.87 -0.42
CA TYR A 498 23.17 -18.08 -1.16
C TYR A 498 22.08 -18.54 -2.13
N GLN A 499 20.81 -18.38 -1.78
CA GLN A 499 19.70 -18.62 -2.69
C GLN A 499 19.75 -17.68 -3.90
N SER A 500 19.99 -16.37 -3.71
CA SER A 500 20.11 -15.42 -4.83
C SER A 500 21.32 -15.68 -5.73
N GLN A 501 22.36 -16.33 -5.21
CA GLN A 501 23.52 -16.80 -5.97
C GLN A 501 23.34 -18.22 -6.55
N GLY A 502 22.15 -18.85 -6.42
CA GLY A 502 21.91 -20.22 -6.88
C GLY A 502 22.70 -21.31 -6.13
N ARG A 503 23.32 -20.96 -4.99
CA ARG A 503 24.10 -21.85 -4.11
C ARG A 503 23.19 -22.59 -3.13
N TYR A 504 22.21 -23.31 -3.67
CA TYR A 504 21.14 -23.93 -2.87
C TYR A 504 21.63 -24.94 -1.84
N ARG A 505 22.70 -25.68 -2.15
CA ARG A 505 23.33 -26.65 -1.21
C ARG A 505 23.92 -26.00 0.04
N GLU A 506 24.30 -24.73 -0.05
CA GLU A 506 24.83 -23.96 1.08
C GLU A 506 23.70 -23.24 1.85
N ALA A 507 22.63 -22.85 1.16
CA ALA A 507 21.46 -22.21 1.77
C ALA A 507 20.63 -23.17 2.65
N GLU A 508 20.38 -24.40 2.17
CA GLU A 508 19.51 -25.38 2.84
C GLU A 508 19.90 -25.68 4.31
N PRO A 509 21.16 -26.07 4.63
CA PRO A 509 21.52 -26.36 6.01
C PRO A 509 21.41 -25.15 6.94
N LEU A 510 21.56 -23.93 6.40
CA LEU A 510 21.40 -22.70 7.18
C LEU A 510 19.93 -22.48 7.55
N LEU A 511 19.00 -22.61 6.59
CA LEU A 511 17.56 -22.47 6.86
C LEU A 511 17.03 -23.58 7.78
N GLN A 512 17.51 -24.82 7.62
CA GLN A 512 17.17 -25.92 8.54
C GLN A 512 17.66 -25.61 9.96
N ARG A 513 18.86 -25.05 10.10
CA ARG A 513 19.38 -24.62 11.41
C ARG A 513 18.56 -23.47 12.00
N VAL A 514 18.13 -22.50 11.20
CA VAL A 514 17.23 -21.42 11.65
C VAL A 514 15.92 -21.98 12.20
N LEU A 515 15.29 -22.90 11.46
CA LEU A 515 14.05 -23.55 11.90
C LEU A 515 14.25 -24.30 13.23
N ALA A 516 15.31 -25.09 13.34
CA ALA A 516 15.63 -25.83 14.57
C ALA A 516 15.84 -24.90 15.78
N ILE A 517 16.53 -23.76 15.59
CA ILE A 517 16.73 -22.77 16.65
C ILE A 517 15.38 -22.24 17.16
N TYR A 518 14.46 -21.87 16.27
CA TYR A 518 13.17 -21.33 16.69
C TYR A 518 12.24 -22.39 17.27
N GLU A 519 12.26 -23.63 16.76
CA GLU A 519 11.50 -24.73 17.34
C GLU A 519 11.99 -25.12 18.75
N GLU A 520 13.27 -24.93 19.06
CA GLU A 520 13.81 -25.15 20.41
C GLU A 520 13.44 -24.02 21.40
N LEU A 521 13.40 -22.77 20.92
CA LEU A 521 13.24 -21.60 21.79
C LEU A 521 11.81 -21.12 21.99
N LEU A 522 10.92 -21.39 21.03
CA LEU A 522 9.61 -20.77 20.95
C LEU A 522 8.51 -21.83 21.00
N ASP A 523 7.29 -21.41 21.32
CA ASP A 523 6.12 -22.28 21.19
C ASP A 523 5.98 -22.77 19.74
N VAL A 524 5.48 -23.99 19.55
CA VAL A 524 5.36 -24.64 18.23
C VAL A 524 4.48 -23.84 17.25
N MET A 525 3.61 -22.97 17.77
CA MET A 525 2.76 -22.07 17.00
C MET A 525 3.34 -20.66 16.87
N HIS A 526 4.59 -20.38 17.26
CA HIS A 526 5.10 -19.02 17.23
C HIS A 526 5.31 -18.50 15.78
N PRO A 527 4.88 -17.26 15.43
CA PRO A 527 4.99 -16.71 14.06
C PRO A 527 6.39 -16.75 13.41
N LYS A 528 7.47 -16.61 14.19
CA LYS A 528 8.86 -16.78 13.69
C LYS A 528 9.17 -18.16 13.12
N ILE A 529 8.51 -19.22 13.59
CA ILE A 529 8.61 -20.56 13.00
C ILE A 529 7.99 -20.53 11.60
N ALA A 530 6.82 -19.89 11.43
CA ALA A 530 6.18 -19.75 10.12
C ALA A 530 7.03 -18.95 9.11
N ILE A 531 7.74 -17.90 9.53
CA ILE A 531 8.71 -17.19 8.67
C ILE A 531 9.79 -18.17 8.17
N SER A 532 10.33 -18.99 9.06
CA SER A 532 11.41 -19.92 8.75
C SER A 532 10.94 -21.05 7.81
N LEU A 533 9.73 -21.55 8.04
CA LEU A 533 9.08 -22.54 7.16
C LEU A 533 8.84 -21.96 5.76
N ASN A 534 8.36 -20.71 5.65
CA ASN A 534 8.16 -20.05 4.36
C ASN A 534 9.47 -19.89 3.58
N ASN A 535 10.56 -19.49 4.25
CA ASN A 535 11.86 -19.33 3.59
C ASN A 535 12.44 -20.67 3.13
N LEU A 536 12.32 -21.72 3.94
CA LEU A 536 12.76 -23.07 3.57
C LEU A 536 11.92 -23.62 2.40
N ALA A 537 10.60 -23.39 2.42
CA ALA A 537 9.72 -23.77 1.32
C ALA A 537 10.06 -23.03 0.02
N ALA A 538 10.33 -21.72 0.08
CA ALA A 538 10.75 -20.95 -1.09
C ALA A 538 12.07 -21.47 -1.68
N LEU A 539 13.01 -21.91 -0.81
CA LEU A 539 14.22 -22.59 -1.26
C LEU A 539 13.89 -23.91 -1.98
N TYR A 540 13.02 -24.75 -1.42
CA TYR A 540 12.60 -26.00 -2.07
C TYR A 540 11.86 -25.77 -3.38
N GLN A 541 11.00 -24.76 -3.46
CA GLN A 541 10.35 -24.33 -4.69
C GLN A 541 11.38 -23.92 -5.76
N SER A 542 12.42 -23.16 -5.39
CA SER A 542 13.51 -22.78 -6.31
C SER A 542 14.38 -23.95 -6.79
N GLN A 543 14.34 -25.07 -6.06
CA GLN A 543 14.96 -26.35 -6.42
C GLN A 543 13.97 -27.30 -7.14
N GLY A 544 12.74 -26.88 -7.43
CA GLY A 544 11.71 -27.72 -8.03
C GLY A 544 11.18 -28.83 -7.10
N ARG A 545 11.56 -28.85 -5.82
CA ARG A 545 11.15 -29.83 -4.80
C ARG A 545 9.78 -29.47 -4.23
N TYR A 546 8.76 -29.42 -5.08
CA TYR A 546 7.45 -28.90 -4.71
C TYR A 546 6.74 -29.72 -3.63
N GLN A 547 6.93 -31.04 -3.62
CA GLN A 547 6.35 -31.94 -2.60
C GLN A 547 6.90 -31.68 -1.19
N GLU A 548 8.11 -31.12 -1.08
CA GLU A 548 8.71 -30.77 0.20
C GLU A 548 8.34 -29.35 0.64
N ALA A 549 8.11 -28.43 -0.32
CA ALA A 549 7.69 -27.06 -0.05
C ALA A 549 6.24 -26.97 0.46
N GLU A 550 5.31 -27.74 -0.12
CA GLU A 550 3.89 -27.69 0.20
C GLU A 550 3.56 -27.88 1.70
N PRO A 551 4.01 -28.95 2.38
CA PRO A 551 3.68 -29.16 3.79
C PRO A 551 4.25 -28.06 4.70
N LEU A 552 5.38 -27.45 4.33
CA LEU A 552 5.97 -26.34 5.08
C LEU A 552 5.11 -25.07 4.96
N LEU A 553 4.64 -24.74 3.75
CA LEU A 553 3.75 -23.60 3.51
C LEU A 553 2.39 -23.77 4.17
N GLN A 554 1.83 -24.99 4.14
CA GLN A 554 0.58 -25.31 4.84
C GLN A 554 0.74 -25.15 6.36
N ARG A 555 1.85 -25.63 6.94
CA ARG A 555 2.13 -25.46 8.37
C ARG A 555 2.34 -23.99 8.73
N ALA A 556 3.07 -23.23 7.91
CA ALA A 556 3.27 -21.80 8.13
C ALA A 556 1.95 -21.02 8.08
N LEU A 557 1.07 -21.34 7.13
CA LEU A 557 -0.26 -20.74 7.02
C LEU A 557 -1.11 -21.03 8.26
N ALA A 558 -1.15 -22.29 8.72
CA ALA A 558 -1.91 -22.67 9.91
C ALA A 558 -1.44 -21.90 11.16
N ILE A 559 -0.12 -21.74 11.33
CA ILE A 559 0.45 -20.94 12.43
C ILE A 559 -0.04 -19.49 12.37
N TYR A 560 0.01 -18.84 11.20
CA TYR A 560 -0.41 -17.45 11.07
C TYR A 560 -1.93 -17.27 11.25
N GLU A 561 -2.75 -18.15 10.67
CA GLU A 561 -4.20 -18.10 10.84
C GLU A 561 -4.61 -18.25 12.30
N GLU A 562 -3.93 -19.11 13.07
CA GLU A 562 -4.23 -19.33 14.48
C GLU A 562 -3.73 -18.21 15.40
N GLN A 563 -2.48 -17.75 15.23
CA GLN A 563 -1.88 -16.79 16.17
C GLN A 563 -2.15 -15.33 15.83
N LEU A 564 -2.24 -14.99 14.54
CA LEU A 564 -2.38 -13.60 14.09
C LEU A 564 -3.76 -13.34 13.48
N GLY A 565 -4.49 -14.40 13.13
CA GLY A 565 -5.80 -14.32 12.51
C GLY A 565 -5.76 -14.36 10.99
N ILE A 566 -6.92 -14.65 10.40
CA ILE A 566 -7.12 -14.82 8.96
C ILE A 566 -6.88 -13.54 8.14
N SER A 567 -6.94 -12.36 8.78
CA SER A 567 -6.80 -11.06 8.13
C SER A 567 -5.40 -10.45 8.26
N HIS A 568 -4.48 -11.07 8.98
CA HIS A 568 -3.16 -10.48 9.20
C HIS A 568 -2.31 -10.41 7.91
N PRO A 569 -1.52 -9.35 7.66
CA PRO A 569 -0.66 -9.23 6.47
C PRO A 569 0.29 -10.42 6.25
N LEU A 570 0.86 -10.97 7.34
CA LEU A 570 1.70 -12.18 7.27
C LEU A 570 0.92 -13.43 6.83
N THR A 571 -0.36 -13.54 7.19
CA THR A 571 -1.25 -14.61 6.69
C THR A 571 -1.43 -14.46 5.19
N ALA A 572 -1.65 -13.25 4.69
CA ALA A 572 -1.74 -12.96 3.25
C ALA A 572 -0.44 -13.31 2.50
N THR A 573 0.73 -13.02 3.09
CA THR A 573 2.02 -13.43 2.52
C THR A 573 2.16 -14.96 2.44
N SER A 574 1.75 -15.69 3.47
CA SER A 574 1.79 -17.16 3.46
C SER A 574 0.83 -17.77 2.43
N LEU A 575 -0.38 -17.22 2.30
CA LEU A 575 -1.34 -17.60 1.26
C LEU A 575 -0.80 -17.34 -0.14
N ASN A 576 -0.14 -16.20 -0.37
CA ASN A 576 0.48 -15.88 -1.65
C ASN A 576 1.54 -16.91 -2.03
N ASN A 577 2.43 -17.27 -1.10
CA ASN A 577 3.50 -18.24 -1.36
C ASN A 577 2.92 -19.63 -1.67
N LEU A 578 1.86 -20.04 -0.96
CA LEU A 578 1.17 -21.30 -1.26
C LEU A 578 0.50 -21.27 -2.64
N ALA A 579 -0.11 -20.15 -3.01
CA ALA A 579 -0.74 -19.99 -4.31
C ALA A 579 0.29 -19.99 -5.46
N GLU A 580 1.44 -19.35 -5.26
CA GLU A 580 2.55 -19.41 -6.22
C GLU A 580 3.08 -20.84 -6.39
N LEU A 581 3.20 -21.61 -5.30
CA LEU A 581 3.56 -23.02 -5.38
C LEU A 581 2.53 -23.82 -6.19
N TYR A 582 1.23 -23.60 -5.95
CA TYR A 582 0.18 -24.27 -6.73
C TYR A 582 0.20 -23.90 -8.20
N ARG A 583 0.44 -22.63 -8.54
CA ARG A 583 0.65 -22.21 -9.93
C ARG A 583 1.86 -22.91 -10.55
N ASP A 584 2.98 -23.00 -9.84
CA ASP A 584 4.20 -23.66 -10.35
C ASP A 584 4.00 -25.18 -10.55
N GLN A 585 3.06 -25.79 -9.81
CA GLN A 585 2.59 -27.17 -10.01
C GLN A 585 1.48 -27.29 -11.09
N GLY A 586 1.04 -26.17 -11.69
CA GLY A 586 -0.11 -26.09 -12.61
C GLY A 586 -1.47 -26.41 -11.98
N ARG A 587 -1.58 -26.33 -10.64
CA ARG A 587 -2.82 -26.45 -9.86
C ARG A 587 -3.52 -25.10 -9.78
N ASP A 588 -3.80 -24.54 -10.95
CA ASP A 588 -4.31 -23.17 -11.11
C ASP A 588 -5.68 -22.96 -10.44
N THR A 589 -6.53 -24.00 -10.40
CA THR A 589 -7.84 -23.98 -9.72
C THR A 589 -7.73 -23.86 -8.20
N GLU A 590 -6.59 -24.26 -7.62
CA GLU A 590 -6.31 -24.11 -6.19
C GLU A 590 -5.61 -22.78 -5.90
N ALA A 591 -4.79 -22.29 -6.83
CA ALA A 591 -4.10 -21.01 -6.71
C ALA A 591 -5.04 -19.80 -6.79
N GLU A 592 -6.02 -19.82 -7.70
CA GLU A 592 -6.94 -18.70 -7.96
C GLU A 592 -7.69 -18.19 -6.71
N PRO A 593 -8.42 -19.04 -5.95
CA PRO A 593 -9.15 -18.57 -4.78
C PRO A 593 -8.21 -18.03 -3.69
N LEU A 594 -6.99 -18.55 -3.57
CA LEU A 594 -6.00 -18.06 -2.63
C LEU A 594 -5.52 -16.65 -3.02
N LEU A 595 -5.17 -16.42 -4.30
CA LEU A 595 -4.74 -15.09 -4.78
C LEU A 595 -5.86 -14.05 -4.70
N GLN A 596 -7.10 -14.43 -4.98
CA GLN A 596 -8.27 -13.56 -4.80
C GLN A 596 -8.46 -13.18 -3.33
N ARG A 597 -8.34 -14.16 -2.41
CA ARG A 597 -8.40 -13.91 -0.96
C ARG A 597 -7.25 -12.98 -0.52
N VAL A 598 -6.03 -13.20 -1.00
CA VAL A 598 -4.86 -12.35 -0.68
C VAL A 598 -5.09 -10.91 -1.13
N LEU A 599 -5.60 -10.70 -2.34
CA LEU A 599 -5.90 -9.36 -2.86
C LEU A 599 -6.93 -8.66 -1.98
N ALA A 600 -8.06 -9.31 -1.67
CA ALA A 600 -9.10 -8.74 -0.82
C ALA A 600 -8.58 -8.38 0.57
N LEU A 601 -7.79 -9.27 1.19
CA LEU A 601 -7.20 -9.03 2.51
C LEU A 601 -6.25 -7.82 2.51
N ARG A 602 -5.37 -7.70 1.51
CA ARG A 602 -4.43 -6.58 1.42
C ARG A 602 -5.13 -5.26 1.10
N GLU A 603 -6.16 -5.27 0.27
CA GLU A 603 -7.00 -4.09 0.02
C GLU A 603 -7.73 -3.62 1.28
N GLU A 604 -8.29 -4.54 2.06
CA GLU A 604 -8.99 -4.22 3.31
C GLU A 604 -8.02 -3.69 4.39
N GLN A 605 -6.88 -4.35 4.58
CA GLN A 605 -6.01 -4.11 5.73
C GLN A 605 -4.94 -3.06 5.49
N LEU A 606 -4.31 -3.08 4.32
CA LEU A 606 -3.24 -2.14 3.95
C LEU A 606 -3.77 -0.94 3.16
N GLY A 607 -4.93 -1.11 2.52
CA GLY A 607 -5.49 -0.16 1.58
C GLY A 607 -5.19 -0.54 0.13
N ALA A 608 -6.02 -0.01 -0.77
CA ALA A 608 -5.95 -0.32 -2.19
C ALA A 608 -4.70 0.27 -2.88
N THR A 609 -4.00 1.24 -2.26
CA THR A 609 -2.74 1.81 -2.77
C THR A 609 -1.47 1.16 -2.26
N HIS A 610 -1.51 0.25 -1.29
CA HIS A 610 -0.28 -0.28 -0.71
C HIS A 610 0.60 -1.04 -1.74
N PRO A 611 1.94 -0.93 -1.70
CA PRO A 611 2.84 -1.67 -2.59
C PRO A 611 2.59 -3.19 -2.65
N ASP A 612 2.26 -3.81 -1.51
CA ASP A 612 1.91 -5.24 -1.44
C ASP A 612 0.58 -5.58 -2.13
N THR A 613 -0.36 -4.64 -2.21
CA THR A 613 -1.58 -4.79 -3.01
C THR A 613 -1.21 -4.89 -4.49
N ALA A 614 -0.26 -4.08 -4.97
CA ALA A 614 0.25 -4.17 -6.35
C ALA A 614 0.96 -5.50 -6.63
N MET A 615 1.67 -6.08 -5.65
CA MET A 615 2.24 -7.42 -5.79
C MET A 615 1.14 -8.49 -5.98
N SER A 616 0.08 -8.42 -5.19
CA SER A 616 -1.06 -9.36 -5.27
C SER A 616 -1.78 -9.28 -6.63
N LEU A 617 -1.98 -8.05 -7.13
CA LEU A 617 -2.54 -7.81 -8.46
C LEU A 617 -1.67 -8.43 -9.56
N ASN A 618 -0.35 -8.26 -9.50
CA ASN A 618 0.58 -8.86 -10.45
C ASN A 618 0.54 -10.39 -10.40
N ASN A 619 0.47 -10.99 -9.21
CA ASN A 619 0.45 -12.44 -9.05
C ASN A 619 -0.84 -13.06 -9.59
N LEU A 620 -1.99 -12.43 -9.31
CA LEU A 620 -3.28 -12.85 -9.88
C LEU A 620 -3.30 -12.67 -11.42
N ALA A 621 -2.72 -11.59 -11.92
CA ALA A 621 -2.60 -11.35 -13.36
C ALA A 621 -1.70 -12.39 -14.04
N LEU A 622 -0.59 -12.78 -13.41
CA LEU A 622 0.30 -13.85 -13.88
C LEU A 622 -0.44 -15.18 -13.98
N LEU A 623 -1.29 -15.51 -13.00
CA LEU A 623 -2.13 -16.71 -13.03
C LEU A 623 -3.15 -16.66 -14.20
N TYR A 624 -3.85 -15.55 -14.38
CA TYR A 624 -4.77 -15.42 -15.52
C TYR A 624 -4.04 -15.47 -16.86
N GLN A 625 -2.83 -14.91 -16.95
CA GLN A 625 -2.00 -15.05 -18.13
C GLN A 625 -1.60 -16.51 -18.41
N SER A 626 -1.22 -17.30 -17.40
CA SER A 626 -0.86 -18.71 -17.58
C SER A 626 -2.05 -19.56 -18.04
N GLN A 627 -3.27 -19.19 -17.62
CA GLN A 627 -4.53 -19.79 -18.07
C GLN A 627 -5.01 -19.28 -19.44
N GLY A 628 -4.29 -18.37 -20.11
CA GLY A 628 -4.71 -17.75 -21.37
C GLY A 628 -5.83 -16.72 -21.24
N ARG A 629 -6.27 -16.40 -20.02
CA ARG A 629 -7.32 -15.42 -19.68
C ARG A 629 -6.81 -13.98 -19.73
N SER A 630 -6.32 -13.62 -20.92
CA SER A 630 -5.65 -12.34 -21.19
C SER A 630 -6.50 -11.10 -20.86
N THR A 631 -7.82 -11.18 -21.06
CA THR A 631 -8.77 -10.07 -20.83
C THR A 631 -8.91 -9.72 -19.35
N GLU A 632 -8.68 -10.68 -18.45
CA GLU A 632 -8.72 -10.46 -17.00
C GLU A 632 -7.33 -10.11 -16.45
N ALA A 633 -6.25 -10.63 -17.04
CA ALA A 633 -4.87 -10.30 -16.65
C ALA A 633 -4.51 -8.83 -16.92
N GLU A 634 -4.90 -8.30 -18.09
CA GLU A 634 -4.52 -6.95 -18.53
C GLU A 634 -4.94 -5.82 -17.57
N PRO A 635 -6.21 -5.72 -17.09
CA PRO A 635 -6.60 -4.68 -16.14
C PRO A 635 -5.85 -4.78 -14.82
N LEU A 636 -5.54 -6.00 -14.35
CA LEU A 636 -4.80 -6.22 -13.10
C LEU A 636 -3.34 -5.76 -13.24
N TYR A 637 -2.65 -6.11 -14.34
CA TYR A 637 -1.30 -5.60 -14.60
C TYR A 637 -1.26 -4.08 -14.73
N ARG A 638 -2.22 -3.50 -15.45
CA ARG A 638 -2.31 -2.04 -15.55
C ARG A 638 -2.51 -1.40 -14.19
N ARG A 639 -3.38 -1.97 -13.34
CA ARG A 639 -3.62 -1.48 -11.98
C ARG A 639 -2.41 -1.68 -11.06
N ALA A 640 -1.58 -2.71 -11.25
CA ALA A 640 -0.33 -2.88 -10.53
C ALA A 640 0.79 -1.93 -11.01
N LEU A 641 0.82 -1.60 -12.30
CA LEU A 641 1.81 -0.71 -12.95
C LEU A 641 1.53 0.79 -12.82
N ALA A 642 0.28 1.23 -12.92
CA ALA A 642 -0.56 1.29 -11.75
C ALA A 642 0.20 1.37 -10.40
N LEU A 643 -0.42 1.11 -9.27
CA LEU A 643 0.18 0.84 -7.95
C LEU A 643 1.55 1.50 -7.62
N ARG A 644 2.60 0.87 -8.15
CA ARG A 644 4.02 1.17 -7.98
C ARG A 644 4.49 2.52 -8.56
N GLU A 645 4.00 3.01 -9.70
CA GLU A 645 4.42 4.33 -10.24
C GLU A 645 4.19 5.51 -9.28
N GLU A 646 3.16 5.45 -8.46
CA GLU A 646 2.69 6.44 -7.49
C GLU A 646 3.50 6.36 -6.21
N GLN A 647 3.47 5.17 -5.61
CA GLN A 647 3.93 4.96 -4.24
C GLN A 647 5.44 4.83 -4.21
N LEU A 648 6.02 4.19 -5.23
CA LEU A 648 7.46 3.93 -5.32
C LEU A 648 8.14 4.82 -6.37
N GLY A 649 7.38 5.40 -7.29
CA GLY A 649 7.88 6.25 -8.36
C GLY A 649 8.05 5.52 -9.70
N ALA A 650 8.04 6.31 -10.78
CA ALA A 650 8.14 5.84 -12.16
C ALA A 650 9.48 5.17 -12.52
N THR A 651 10.50 5.32 -11.67
CA THR A 651 11.83 4.75 -11.86
C THR A 651 12.15 3.64 -10.85
N HIS A 652 11.18 3.11 -10.11
CA HIS A 652 11.43 2.04 -9.14
C HIS A 652 11.70 0.68 -9.82
N PRO A 653 12.59 -0.18 -9.30
CA PRO A 653 12.78 -1.54 -9.81
C PRO A 653 11.48 -2.37 -9.91
N ASP A 654 10.57 -2.24 -8.94
CA ASP A 654 9.28 -2.94 -9.00
C ASP A 654 8.34 -2.38 -10.07
N THR A 655 8.44 -1.10 -10.41
CA THR A 655 7.74 -0.52 -11.56
C THR A 655 8.26 -1.18 -12.85
N ALA A 656 9.57 -1.40 -12.96
CA ALA A 656 10.16 -2.16 -14.08
C ALA A 656 9.69 -3.62 -14.12
N THR A 657 9.46 -4.26 -12.98
CA THR A 657 8.84 -5.60 -12.92
C THR A 657 7.42 -5.59 -13.48
N SER A 658 6.57 -4.64 -13.07
CA SER A 658 5.20 -4.53 -13.62
C SER A 658 5.19 -4.23 -15.12
N LEU A 659 6.11 -3.38 -15.59
CA LEU A 659 6.29 -3.10 -17.02
C LEU A 659 6.62 -4.38 -17.81
N HIS A 660 7.55 -5.20 -17.31
CA HIS A 660 7.88 -6.47 -17.96
C HIS A 660 6.72 -7.44 -17.98
N ASN A 661 5.97 -7.55 -16.89
CA ASN A 661 4.83 -8.48 -16.83
C ASN A 661 3.74 -8.07 -17.82
N LEU A 662 3.39 -6.79 -17.88
CA LEU A 662 2.44 -6.26 -18.87
C LEU A 662 2.96 -6.43 -20.30
N ALA A 663 4.25 -6.18 -20.54
CA ALA A 663 4.87 -6.40 -21.85
C ALA A 663 4.83 -7.88 -22.25
N GLY A 664 5.09 -8.79 -21.30
CA GLY A 664 4.98 -10.24 -21.50
C GLY A 664 3.58 -10.63 -21.94
N LEU A 665 2.53 -10.11 -21.30
CA LEU A 665 1.16 -10.33 -21.74
C LEU A 665 0.94 -9.88 -23.19
N TYR A 666 1.42 -8.69 -23.57
CA TYR A 666 1.30 -8.22 -24.95
C TYR A 666 2.09 -9.07 -25.95
N VAL A 667 3.26 -9.61 -25.56
CA VAL A 667 4.00 -10.59 -26.37
C VAL A 667 3.16 -11.84 -26.62
N HIS A 668 2.51 -12.38 -25.58
CA HIS A 668 1.62 -13.55 -25.73
C HIS A 668 0.41 -13.28 -26.62
N GLN A 669 -0.08 -12.04 -26.66
CA GLN A 669 -1.17 -11.62 -27.56
C GLN A 669 -0.69 -11.25 -28.98
N GLY A 670 0.62 -11.30 -29.27
CA GLY A 670 1.18 -10.85 -30.55
C GLY A 670 1.22 -9.33 -30.74
N ARG A 671 0.92 -8.54 -29.69
CA ARG A 671 0.91 -7.07 -29.69
C ARG A 671 2.32 -6.51 -29.45
N TYR A 672 3.25 -6.89 -30.31
CA TYR A 672 4.68 -6.59 -30.13
C TYR A 672 5.01 -5.09 -30.11
N ALA A 673 4.28 -4.28 -30.88
CA ALA A 673 4.44 -2.82 -30.93
C ALA A 673 4.12 -2.13 -29.59
N GLU A 674 3.27 -2.75 -28.76
CA GLU A 674 2.94 -2.25 -27.43
C GLU A 674 3.89 -2.80 -26.35
N ALA A 675 4.43 -4.00 -26.55
CA ALA A 675 5.38 -4.62 -25.63
C ALA A 675 6.76 -3.93 -25.63
N GLU A 676 7.28 -3.60 -26.82
CA GLU A 676 8.63 -3.04 -27.00
C GLU A 676 8.91 -1.78 -26.15
N PRO A 677 8.07 -0.71 -26.19
CA PRO A 677 8.33 0.48 -25.38
C PRO A 677 8.31 0.21 -23.87
N LEU A 678 7.49 -0.75 -23.41
CA LEU A 678 7.42 -1.12 -22.01
C LEU A 678 8.71 -1.85 -21.57
N MET A 679 9.21 -2.80 -22.38
CA MET A 679 10.47 -3.49 -22.10
C MET A 679 11.68 -2.56 -22.14
N LEU A 680 11.74 -1.64 -23.12
CA LEU A 680 12.80 -0.63 -23.19
C LEU A 680 12.80 0.29 -21.97
N ARG A 681 11.61 0.73 -21.54
CA ARG A 681 11.47 1.54 -20.33
C ARG A 681 11.91 0.76 -19.08
N ALA A 682 11.51 -0.50 -18.94
CA ALA A 682 11.93 -1.34 -17.83
C ALA A 682 13.45 -1.56 -17.80
N LEU A 683 14.07 -1.78 -18.97
CA LEU A 683 15.52 -1.90 -19.10
C LEU A 683 16.23 -0.62 -18.65
N ALA A 684 15.77 0.55 -19.11
CA ALA A 684 16.35 1.83 -18.74
C ALA A 684 16.25 2.10 -17.23
N ILE A 685 15.16 1.67 -16.59
CA ILE A 685 15.00 1.76 -15.13
C ILE A 685 16.03 0.89 -14.42
N TYR A 686 16.17 -0.39 -14.79
CA TYR A 686 17.15 -1.27 -14.15
C TYR A 686 18.59 -0.78 -14.37
N GLU A 687 18.96 -0.39 -15.60
CA GLU A 687 20.29 0.15 -15.88
C GLU A 687 20.62 1.38 -15.03
N LYS A 688 19.62 2.25 -14.76
CA LYS A 688 19.80 3.45 -13.96
C LYS A 688 19.85 3.18 -12.45
N GLN A 689 18.95 2.35 -11.92
CA GLN A 689 18.79 2.18 -10.46
C GLN A 689 19.71 1.13 -9.87
N VAL A 690 19.83 -0.02 -10.53
CA VAL A 690 20.59 -1.17 -10.03
C VAL A 690 21.88 -1.40 -10.80
N GLY A 691 22.02 -0.77 -11.97
CA GLY A 691 23.25 -0.74 -12.76
C GLY A 691 23.21 -1.65 -13.98
N ALA A 692 24.12 -1.36 -14.92
CA ALA A 692 24.20 -2.04 -16.21
C ALA A 692 24.62 -3.52 -16.13
N THR A 693 25.22 -3.94 -15.00
CA THR A 693 25.69 -5.29 -14.73
C THR A 693 24.80 -6.05 -13.74
N HIS A 694 23.64 -5.52 -13.35
CA HIS A 694 22.76 -6.21 -12.41
C HIS A 694 22.09 -7.47 -13.04
N PRO A 695 21.87 -8.56 -12.29
CA PRO A 695 21.08 -9.71 -12.76
C PRO A 695 19.71 -9.35 -13.35
N ASP A 696 19.01 -8.37 -12.78
CA ASP A 696 17.72 -7.90 -13.29
C ASP A 696 17.84 -7.18 -14.64
N THR A 697 18.94 -6.45 -14.86
CA THR A 697 19.28 -5.88 -16.16
C THR A 697 19.51 -6.99 -17.18
N ALA A 698 20.21 -8.07 -16.82
CA ALA A 698 20.38 -9.24 -17.69
C ALA A 698 19.04 -9.91 -18.03
N ARG A 699 18.14 -10.06 -17.06
CA ARG A 699 16.79 -10.59 -17.28
C ARG A 699 15.97 -9.69 -18.20
N SER A 700 16.05 -8.37 -18.03
CA SER A 700 15.39 -7.40 -18.91
C SER A 700 15.91 -7.47 -20.35
N LEU A 701 17.23 -7.54 -20.53
CA LEU A 701 17.87 -7.74 -21.83
C LEU A 701 17.39 -9.03 -22.52
N ASN A 702 17.30 -10.14 -21.77
CA ASN A 702 16.80 -11.40 -22.31
C ASN A 702 15.32 -11.32 -22.72
N ASN A 703 14.48 -10.63 -21.95
CA ASN A 703 13.07 -10.44 -22.29
C ASN A 703 12.91 -9.61 -23.59
N LEU A 704 13.66 -8.51 -23.70
CA LEU A 704 13.67 -7.68 -24.91
C LEU A 704 14.23 -8.45 -26.12
N ALA A 705 15.26 -9.26 -25.92
CA ALA A 705 15.81 -10.11 -26.97
C ALA A 705 14.77 -11.13 -27.45
N GLY A 706 14.07 -11.80 -26.53
CA GLY A 706 12.98 -12.73 -26.86
C GLY A 706 11.87 -12.07 -27.69
N LEU A 707 11.49 -10.84 -27.36
CA LEU A 707 10.57 -10.05 -28.18
C LEU A 707 11.10 -9.85 -29.61
N TYR A 708 12.38 -9.51 -29.77
CA TYR A 708 12.99 -9.37 -31.10
C TYR A 708 13.07 -10.70 -31.86
N VAL A 709 13.26 -11.84 -31.18
CA VAL A 709 13.13 -13.16 -31.81
C VAL A 709 11.72 -13.36 -32.37
N HIS A 710 10.68 -13.05 -31.60
CA HIS A 710 9.29 -13.16 -32.06
C HIS A 710 8.96 -12.23 -33.24
N GLN A 711 9.64 -11.08 -33.35
CA GLN A 711 9.53 -10.17 -34.50
C GLN A 711 10.43 -10.58 -35.69
N GLY A 712 11.25 -11.63 -35.57
CA GLY A 712 12.22 -12.05 -36.59
C GLY A 712 13.47 -11.15 -36.69
N ARG A 713 13.66 -10.22 -35.74
CA ARG A 713 14.78 -9.26 -35.66
C ARG A 713 16.00 -9.88 -34.98
N TYR A 714 16.50 -10.97 -35.55
CA TYR A 714 17.56 -11.77 -34.94
C TYR A 714 18.89 -11.01 -34.74
N THR A 715 19.22 -10.09 -35.64
CA THR A 715 20.43 -9.25 -35.57
C THR A 715 20.44 -8.30 -34.37
N GLU A 716 19.25 -7.91 -33.88
CA GLU A 716 19.09 -7.06 -32.71
C GLU A 716 18.99 -7.88 -31.43
N SER A 717 18.47 -9.11 -31.51
CA SER A 717 18.37 -10.04 -30.37
C SER A 717 19.73 -10.57 -29.91
N GLU A 718 20.59 -11.00 -30.84
CA GLU A 718 21.88 -11.65 -30.52
C GLU A 718 22.79 -10.84 -29.56
N PRO A 719 23.07 -9.54 -29.79
CA PRO A 719 23.92 -8.76 -28.89
C PRO A 719 23.30 -8.59 -27.49
N LEU A 720 21.97 -8.53 -27.38
CA LEU A 720 21.28 -8.42 -26.09
C LEU A 720 21.42 -9.72 -25.28
N MET A 721 21.23 -10.88 -25.91
CA MET A 721 21.41 -12.19 -25.26
C MET A 721 22.85 -12.43 -24.82
N LEU A 722 23.83 -12.07 -25.68
CA LEU A 722 25.25 -12.17 -25.34
C LEU A 722 25.60 -11.28 -24.14
N ARG A 723 25.10 -10.04 -24.11
CA ARG A 723 25.30 -9.13 -22.98
C ARG A 723 24.65 -9.67 -21.70
N ALA A 724 23.41 -10.17 -21.78
CA ALA A 724 22.72 -10.76 -20.64
C ALA A 724 23.45 -11.99 -20.08
N LEU A 725 23.97 -12.85 -20.95
CA LEU A 725 24.77 -14.01 -20.57
C LEU A 725 26.06 -13.58 -19.87
N ALA A 726 26.82 -12.64 -20.45
CA ALA A 726 28.05 -12.13 -19.86
C ALA A 726 27.83 -11.56 -18.44
N ILE A 727 26.76 -10.76 -18.27
CA ILE A 727 26.38 -10.22 -16.96
C ILE A 727 26.08 -11.36 -15.97
N SER A 728 25.30 -12.36 -16.39
CA SER A 728 24.93 -13.49 -15.53
C SER A 728 26.16 -14.31 -15.11
N GLU A 729 27.09 -14.56 -16.04
CA GLU A 729 28.33 -15.28 -15.76
C GLU A 729 29.27 -14.50 -14.81
N GLU A 730 29.31 -13.17 -14.94
CA GLU A 730 30.14 -12.30 -14.11
C GLU A 730 29.60 -12.16 -12.69
N GLN A 731 28.30 -11.86 -12.53
CA GLN A 731 27.71 -11.54 -11.22
C GLN A 731 27.26 -12.77 -10.42
N LEU A 732 26.70 -13.78 -11.11
CA LEU A 732 26.15 -14.98 -10.46
C LEU A 732 27.09 -16.18 -10.60
N GLY A 733 28.05 -16.10 -11.52
CA GLY A 733 28.98 -17.17 -11.85
C GLY A 733 28.56 -17.98 -13.08
N ALA A 734 29.55 -18.49 -13.81
CA ALA A 734 29.38 -19.22 -15.07
C ALA A 734 28.61 -20.56 -14.97
N THR A 735 28.33 -21.01 -13.74
CA THR A 735 27.54 -22.22 -13.45
C THR A 735 26.20 -21.90 -12.83
N HIS A 736 25.74 -20.65 -12.82
CA HIS A 736 24.43 -20.29 -12.27
C HIS A 736 23.28 -20.76 -13.18
N PRO A 737 22.11 -21.14 -12.63
CA PRO A 737 20.92 -21.47 -13.43
C PRO A 737 20.48 -20.37 -14.42
N ASP A 738 20.71 -19.09 -14.11
CA ASP A 738 20.43 -17.99 -15.05
C ASP A 738 21.42 -17.90 -16.21
N ALA A 739 22.69 -18.26 -16.00
CA ALA A 739 23.65 -18.39 -17.10
C ALA A 739 23.22 -19.53 -18.04
N ALA A 740 22.74 -20.65 -17.48
CA ALA A 740 22.16 -21.75 -18.27
C ALA A 740 20.91 -21.32 -19.05
N ARG A 741 20.06 -20.48 -18.46
CA ARG A 741 18.91 -19.90 -19.16
C ARG A 741 19.34 -19.02 -20.33
N GLY A 742 20.32 -18.13 -20.12
CA GLY A 742 20.88 -17.29 -21.19
C GLY A 742 21.50 -18.12 -22.32
N LEU A 743 22.22 -19.19 -21.99
CA LEU A 743 22.77 -20.14 -22.97
C LEU A 743 21.68 -20.82 -23.81
N ASN A 744 20.59 -21.28 -23.17
CA ASN A 744 19.47 -21.88 -23.88
C ASN A 744 18.76 -20.89 -24.80
N ASN A 745 18.51 -19.67 -24.34
CA ASN A 745 17.88 -18.62 -25.16
C ASN A 745 18.74 -18.26 -26.38
N LEU A 746 20.05 -18.11 -26.19
CA LEU A 746 20.99 -17.86 -27.29
C LEU A 746 21.06 -19.04 -28.27
N ALA A 747 21.03 -20.28 -27.75
CA ALA A 747 20.99 -21.46 -28.59
C ALA A 747 19.70 -21.53 -29.43
N GLU A 748 18.54 -21.21 -28.84
CA GLU A 748 17.25 -21.18 -29.54
C GLU A 748 17.23 -20.11 -30.65
N LEU A 749 17.85 -18.95 -30.42
CA LEU A 749 18.08 -17.95 -31.45
C LEU A 749 18.89 -18.54 -32.62
N TYR A 750 19.99 -19.25 -32.34
CA TYR A 750 20.79 -19.89 -33.37
C TYR A 750 20.04 -21.01 -34.09
N VAL A 751 19.20 -21.79 -33.39
CA VAL A 751 18.29 -22.76 -34.03
C VAL A 751 17.36 -22.06 -35.00
N SER A 752 16.77 -20.94 -34.60
CA SER A 752 15.86 -20.14 -35.45
C SER A 752 16.54 -19.55 -36.68
N GLN A 753 17.86 -19.35 -36.64
CA GLN A 753 18.70 -18.96 -37.77
C GLN A 753 19.25 -20.14 -38.60
N GLY A 754 19.00 -21.39 -38.19
CA GLY A 754 19.58 -22.60 -38.81
C GLY A 754 21.06 -22.86 -38.45
N ARG A 755 21.63 -22.11 -37.50
CA ARG A 755 23.02 -22.20 -37.02
C ARG A 755 23.19 -23.32 -35.98
N TYR A 756 22.84 -24.54 -36.35
CA TYR A 756 22.78 -25.68 -35.43
C TYR A 756 24.12 -26.04 -34.78
N ALA A 757 25.23 -25.89 -35.51
CA ALA A 757 26.57 -26.18 -35.00
C ALA A 757 26.99 -25.25 -33.85
N GLU A 758 26.43 -24.03 -33.80
CA GLU A 758 26.68 -23.07 -32.73
C GLU A 758 25.71 -23.25 -31.56
N ALA A 759 24.48 -23.71 -31.83
CA ALA A 759 23.47 -23.96 -30.81
C ALA A 759 23.80 -25.18 -29.92
N GLU A 760 24.26 -26.29 -30.51
CA GLU A 760 24.52 -27.56 -29.80
C GLU A 760 25.43 -27.40 -28.56
N PRO A 761 26.64 -26.80 -28.64
CA PRO A 761 27.52 -26.69 -27.49
C PRO A 761 26.92 -25.82 -26.37
N LEU A 762 26.09 -24.82 -26.70
CA LEU A 762 25.43 -23.97 -25.72
C LEU A 762 24.34 -24.75 -24.97
N MET A 763 23.51 -25.53 -25.67
CA MET A 763 22.48 -26.38 -25.05
C MET A 763 23.08 -27.47 -24.17
N LEU A 764 24.19 -28.11 -24.60
CA LEU A 764 24.91 -29.09 -23.80
C LEU A 764 25.49 -28.48 -22.52
N ARG A 765 26.06 -27.27 -22.63
CA ARG A 765 26.58 -26.53 -21.47
C ARG A 765 25.46 -26.15 -20.51
N ALA A 766 24.33 -25.65 -21.01
CA ALA A 766 23.16 -25.32 -20.19
C ALA A 766 22.62 -26.54 -19.45
N LEU A 767 22.49 -27.67 -20.15
CA LEU A 767 22.04 -28.94 -19.56
C LEU A 767 22.98 -29.39 -18.43
N ALA A 768 24.29 -29.38 -18.66
CA ALA A 768 25.28 -29.76 -17.65
C ALA A 768 25.23 -28.85 -16.41
N ILE A 769 24.95 -27.56 -16.58
CA ILE A 769 24.76 -26.63 -15.47
C ILE A 769 23.50 -26.98 -14.68
N TYR A 770 22.36 -27.16 -15.34
CA TYR A 770 21.11 -27.50 -14.66
C TYR A 770 21.20 -28.83 -13.90
N GLU A 771 21.74 -29.88 -14.51
CA GLU A 771 21.94 -31.17 -13.85
C GLU A 771 22.81 -31.06 -12.60
N LYS A 772 23.86 -30.23 -12.64
CA LYS A 772 24.78 -30.06 -11.52
C LYS A 772 24.19 -29.23 -10.37
N GLN A 773 23.51 -28.12 -10.68
CA GLN A 773 23.08 -27.14 -9.68
C GLN A 773 21.69 -27.41 -9.11
N VAL A 774 20.72 -27.67 -9.98
CA VAL A 774 19.31 -27.86 -9.57
C VAL A 774 18.88 -29.32 -9.60
N GLY A 775 19.66 -30.18 -10.25
CA GLY A 775 19.48 -31.63 -10.24
C GLY A 775 18.95 -32.18 -11.56
N ALA A 776 19.10 -33.50 -11.71
CA ALA A 776 18.75 -34.22 -12.94
C ALA A 776 17.23 -34.31 -13.20
N THR A 777 16.41 -34.11 -12.17
CA THR A 777 14.95 -34.19 -12.19
C THR A 777 14.28 -32.81 -12.13
N HIS A 778 15.03 -31.70 -12.22
CA HIS A 778 14.43 -30.37 -12.15
C HIS A 778 13.63 -30.01 -13.43
N PRO A 779 12.52 -29.25 -13.35
CA PRO A 779 11.77 -28.80 -14.53
C PRO A 779 12.62 -28.08 -15.60
N ASN A 780 13.54 -27.19 -15.19
CA ASN A 780 14.52 -26.57 -16.09
C ASN A 780 15.44 -27.57 -16.81
N THR A 781 15.84 -28.66 -16.15
CA THR A 781 16.61 -29.74 -16.79
C THR A 781 15.77 -30.40 -17.88
N ALA A 782 14.47 -30.66 -17.63
CA ALA A 782 13.56 -31.17 -18.65
C ALA A 782 13.39 -30.19 -19.83
N SER A 783 13.30 -28.89 -19.58
CA SER A 783 13.23 -27.89 -20.64
C SER A 783 14.51 -27.84 -21.48
N SER A 784 15.69 -27.94 -20.85
CA SER A 784 16.97 -28.01 -21.57
C SER A 784 17.11 -29.28 -22.40
N LEU A 785 16.67 -30.44 -21.88
CA LEU A 785 16.62 -31.71 -22.61
C LEU A 785 15.69 -31.62 -23.82
N ASN A 786 14.49 -31.05 -23.64
CA ASN A 786 13.52 -30.86 -24.71
C ASN A 786 14.06 -29.96 -25.83
N ASN A 787 14.78 -28.90 -25.50
CA ASN A 787 15.36 -27.99 -26.48
C ASN A 787 16.50 -28.67 -27.27
N LEU A 788 17.36 -29.42 -26.59
CA LEU A 788 18.42 -30.22 -27.25
C LEU A 788 17.82 -31.32 -28.14
N ALA A 789 16.74 -31.98 -27.70
CA ALA A 789 16.02 -32.95 -28.51
C ALA A 789 15.40 -32.32 -29.76
N ALA A 790 14.84 -31.11 -29.64
CA ALA A 790 14.29 -30.37 -30.77
C ALA A 790 15.37 -30.00 -31.80
N LEU A 791 16.56 -29.59 -31.33
CA LEU A 791 17.72 -29.36 -32.19
C LEU A 791 18.07 -30.63 -32.98
N TYR A 792 18.18 -31.78 -32.32
CA TYR A 792 18.50 -33.05 -33.00
C TYR A 792 17.40 -33.50 -33.95
N LYS A 793 16.12 -33.33 -33.60
CA LYS A 793 15.01 -33.57 -34.52
C LYS A 793 15.13 -32.71 -35.78
N ASN A 794 15.44 -31.41 -35.64
CA ASN A 794 15.57 -30.48 -36.77
C ASN A 794 16.78 -30.80 -37.67
N GLN A 795 17.80 -31.49 -37.14
CA GLN A 795 18.93 -32.04 -37.90
C GLN A 795 18.64 -33.42 -38.53
N GLY A 796 17.48 -34.02 -38.28
CA GLY A 796 17.18 -35.41 -38.69
C GLY A 796 17.84 -36.50 -37.83
N ARG A 797 18.47 -36.12 -36.71
CA ARG A 797 19.16 -37.00 -35.75
C ARG A 797 18.17 -37.63 -34.77
N TYR A 798 17.19 -38.36 -35.29
CA TYR A 798 16.05 -38.82 -34.52
C TYR A 798 16.39 -39.80 -33.39
N GLN A 799 17.40 -40.66 -33.59
CA GLN A 799 17.86 -41.62 -32.58
C GLN A 799 18.45 -40.94 -31.34
N GLU A 800 19.02 -39.74 -31.49
CA GLU A 800 19.55 -38.96 -30.37
C GLU A 800 18.46 -38.09 -29.72
N ALA A 801 17.47 -37.63 -30.49
CA ALA A 801 16.35 -36.83 -29.97
C ALA A 801 15.38 -37.63 -29.08
N GLU A 802 15.05 -38.87 -29.46
CA GLU A 802 14.06 -39.71 -28.76
C GLU A 802 14.35 -39.90 -27.25
N PRO A 803 15.53 -40.36 -26.82
CA PRO A 803 15.81 -40.57 -25.39
C PRO A 803 15.77 -39.26 -24.59
N LEU A 804 16.12 -38.13 -25.21
CA LEU A 804 16.07 -36.82 -24.56
C LEU A 804 14.63 -36.35 -24.34
N TYR A 805 13.75 -36.51 -25.32
CA TYR A 805 12.32 -36.20 -25.17
C TYR A 805 11.65 -37.12 -24.14
N GLN A 806 11.94 -38.42 -24.16
CA GLN A 806 11.42 -39.36 -23.16
C GLN A 806 11.86 -38.99 -21.75
N ARG A 807 13.13 -38.63 -21.57
CA ARG A 807 13.64 -38.18 -20.27
C ARG A 807 12.98 -36.87 -19.83
N ALA A 808 12.82 -35.90 -20.74
CA ALA A 808 12.13 -34.65 -20.43
C ALA A 808 10.65 -34.87 -20.05
N LEU A 809 9.97 -35.82 -20.70
CA LEU A 809 8.61 -36.22 -20.36
C LEU A 809 8.55 -36.83 -18.96
N ALA A 810 9.38 -37.84 -18.68
CA ALA A 810 9.41 -38.52 -17.39
C ALA A 810 9.66 -37.55 -16.23
N ILE A 811 10.59 -36.60 -16.41
CA ILE A 811 10.86 -35.58 -15.39
C ILE A 811 9.62 -34.71 -15.13
N ARG A 812 8.91 -34.26 -16.18
CA ARG A 812 7.72 -33.42 -16.01
C ARG A 812 6.55 -34.20 -15.40
N GLU A 813 6.35 -35.45 -15.79
CA GLU A 813 5.36 -36.33 -15.18
C GLU A 813 5.61 -36.54 -13.68
N GLU A 814 6.88 -36.66 -13.27
CA GLU A 814 7.28 -36.82 -11.87
C GLU A 814 7.11 -35.52 -11.06
N GLN A 815 7.59 -34.38 -11.57
CA GLN A 815 7.67 -33.14 -10.78
C GLN A 815 6.40 -32.30 -10.77
N VAL A 816 5.72 -32.19 -11.91
CA VAL A 816 4.52 -31.33 -12.06
C VAL A 816 3.26 -32.14 -12.38
N GLY A 817 3.41 -33.45 -12.60
CA GLY A 817 2.29 -34.36 -12.82
C GLY A 817 1.91 -34.57 -14.29
N ALA A 818 1.10 -35.60 -14.51
CA ALA A 818 0.68 -36.03 -15.84
C ALA A 818 -0.27 -35.04 -16.55
N THR A 819 -0.93 -34.15 -15.80
CA THR A 819 -1.94 -33.19 -16.30
C THR A 819 -1.40 -31.77 -16.45
N HIS A 820 -0.10 -31.57 -16.27
CA HIS A 820 0.51 -30.25 -16.39
C HIS A 820 0.65 -29.80 -17.86
N PRO A 821 0.48 -28.51 -18.20
CA PRO A 821 0.73 -27.98 -19.53
C PRO A 821 2.12 -28.32 -20.11
N ASP A 822 3.16 -28.32 -19.28
CA ASP A 822 4.52 -28.69 -19.72
C ASP A 822 4.63 -30.17 -20.07
N THR A 823 3.89 -31.05 -19.39
CA THR A 823 3.80 -32.47 -19.73
C THR A 823 3.14 -32.64 -21.09
N ALA A 824 2.04 -31.91 -21.36
CA ALA A 824 1.42 -31.86 -22.68
C ALA A 824 2.40 -31.40 -23.78
N ARG A 825 3.26 -30.42 -23.48
CA ARG A 825 4.30 -29.97 -24.41
C ARG A 825 5.33 -31.05 -24.73
N SER A 826 5.77 -31.80 -23.73
CA SER A 826 6.68 -32.95 -23.95
C SER A 826 6.01 -34.04 -24.79
N LEU A 827 4.75 -34.38 -24.48
CA LEU A 827 3.97 -35.35 -25.25
C LEU A 827 3.82 -34.93 -26.71
N ASN A 828 3.45 -33.67 -26.95
CA ASN A 828 3.36 -33.09 -28.29
C ASN A 828 4.70 -33.19 -29.04
N ASN A 829 5.80 -32.82 -28.40
CA ASN A 829 7.11 -32.82 -29.06
C ASN A 829 7.62 -34.22 -29.39
N LEU A 830 7.43 -35.19 -28.48
CA LEU A 830 7.74 -36.59 -28.72
C LEU A 830 6.86 -37.18 -29.83
N ALA A 831 5.57 -36.85 -29.86
CA ALA A 831 4.67 -37.26 -30.92
C ALA A 831 5.07 -36.69 -32.29
N LEU A 832 5.47 -35.42 -32.34
CA LEU A 832 5.98 -34.79 -33.57
C LEU A 832 7.29 -35.43 -34.05
N LEU A 833 8.15 -35.90 -33.13
CA LEU A 833 9.30 -36.71 -33.49
C LEU A 833 8.85 -38.02 -34.16
N TYR A 834 7.91 -38.76 -33.57
CA TYR A 834 7.39 -39.99 -34.15
C TYR A 834 6.72 -39.77 -35.50
N ALA A 835 5.94 -38.71 -35.65
CA ALA A 835 5.36 -38.31 -36.93
C ALA A 835 6.45 -38.05 -37.99
N SER A 836 7.54 -37.36 -37.63
CA SER A 836 8.67 -37.11 -38.55
C SER A 836 9.42 -38.37 -38.96
N GLN A 837 9.33 -39.45 -38.17
CA GLN A 837 9.85 -40.78 -38.50
C GLN A 837 8.85 -41.66 -39.27
N GLY A 838 7.62 -41.18 -39.52
CA GLY A 838 6.53 -41.96 -40.10
C GLY A 838 5.87 -42.94 -39.12
N ARG A 839 6.18 -42.87 -37.82
CA ARG A 839 5.62 -43.71 -36.74
C ARG A 839 4.28 -43.15 -36.24
N TYR A 840 3.33 -42.95 -37.14
CA TYR A 840 2.09 -42.25 -36.84
C TYR A 840 1.21 -42.95 -35.80
N THR A 841 1.23 -44.29 -35.75
CA THR A 841 0.49 -45.08 -34.74
C THR A 841 1.01 -44.90 -33.32
N GLU A 842 2.29 -44.53 -33.16
CA GLU A 842 2.89 -44.22 -31.86
C GLU A 842 2.69 -42.74 -31.49
N ALA A 843 2.61 -41.86 -32.49
CA ALA A 843 2.37 -40.44 -32.31
C ALA A 843 0.93 -40.10 -31.87
N GLU A 844 -0.06 -40.83 -32.39
CA GLU A 844 -1.49 -40.57 -32.15
C GLU A 844 -1.88 -40.52 -30.67
N PRO A 845 -1.58 -41.55 -29.84
CA PRO A 845 -2.01 -41.54 -28.45
C PRO A 845 -1.36 -40.40 -27.65
N LEU A 846 -0.11 -40.05 -27.96
CA LEU A 846 0.63 -38.98 -27.30
C LEU A 846 0.04 -37.60 -27.64
N LEU A 847 -0.24 -37.33 -28.92
CA LEU A 847 -0.89 -36.07 -29.33
C LEU A 847 -2.31 -35.97 -28.79
N ARG A 848 -3.08 -37.07 -28.81
CA ARG A 848 -4.42 -37.10 -28.22
C ARG A 848 -4.39 -36.73 -26.73
N GLN A 849 -3.46 -37.32 -25.98
CA GLN A 849 -3.26 -37.00 -24.56
C GLN A 849 -2.83 -35.53 -24.37
N ALA A 850 -1.91 -35.03 -25.20
CA ALA A 850 -1.47 -33.64 -25.17
C ALA A 850 -2.62 -32.65 -25.42
N VAL A 851 -3.54 -32.96 -26.35
CA VAL A 851 -4.74 -32.14 -26.62
C VAL A 851 -5.65 -32.11 -25.38
N ILE A 852 -5.95 -33.26 -24.79
CA ILE A 852 -6.80 -33.36 -23.60
C ILE A 852 -6.23 -32.51 -22.46
N ILE A 853 -4.94 -32.70 -22.16
CA ILE A 853 -4.28 -31.98 -21.09
C ILE A 853 -4.29 -30.48 -21.38
N SER A 854 -3.90 -30.05 -22.58
CA SER A 854 -3.82 -28.63 -22.93
C SER A 854 -5.19 -27.95 -22.88
N HIS A 855 -6.25 -28.62 -23.33
CA HIS A 855 -7.62 -28.09 -23.26
C HIS A 855 -8.12 -27.94 -21.83
N VAL A 856 -7.81 -28.89 -20.94
CA VAL A 856 -8.25 -28.88 -19.55
C VAL A 856 -7.47 -27.85 -18.73
N SER A 857 -6.15 -27.78 -18.92
CA SER A 857 -5.26 -26.96 -18.10
C SER A 857 -5.16 -25.50 -18.57
N LEU A 858 -5.11 -25.26 -19.89
CA LEU A 858 -4.92 -23.92 -20.46
C LEU A 858 -6.20 -23.32 -21.04
N GLY A 859 -7.26 -24.12 -21.20
CA GLY A 859 -8.44 -23.73 -21.96
C GLY A 859 -8.25 -23.89 -23.48
N ARG A 860 -9.37 -24.01 -24.20
CA ARG A 860 -9.39 -24.29 -25.65
C ARG A 860 -8.83 -23.14 -26.50
N ASP A 861 -9.01 -21.91 -26.04
CA ASP A 861 -8.62 -20.71 -26.77
C ASP A 861 -7.14 -20.33 -26.57
N HIS A 862 -6.42 -21.03 -25.68
CA HIS A 862 -5.01 -20.78 -25.45
C HIS A 862 -4.19 -21.11 -26.71
N PRO A 863 -3.27 -20.23 -27.15
CA PRO A 863 -2.50 -20.44 -28.39
C PRO A 863 -1.76 -21.79 -28.45
N HIS A 864 -1.18 -22.23 -27.33
CA HIS A 864 -0.54 -23.55 -27.24
C HIS A 864 -1.55 -24.70 -27.40
N ALA A 865 -2.75 -24.59 -26.81
CA ALA A 865 -3.78 -25.61 -26.92
C ALA A 865 -4.24 -25.75 -28.38
N GLN A 866 -4.45 -24.63 -29.07
CA GLN A 866 -4.76 -24.59 -30.49
C GLN A 866 -3.64 -25.18 -31.36
N GLN A 867 -2.38 -24.89 -31.06
CA GLN A 867 -1.25 -25.47 -31.79
C GLN A 867 -1.17 -27.00 -31.64
N VAL A 868 -1.37 -27.51 -30.42
CA VAL A 868 -1.37 -28.96 -30.15
C VAL A 868 -2.54 -29.64 -30.86
N LEU A 869 -3.72 -29.01 -30.84
CA LEU A 869 -4.87 -29.47 -31.60
C LEU A 869 -4.57 -29.50 -33.09
N GLN A 870 -3.99 -28.44 -33.65
CA GLN A 870 -3.62 -28.39 -35.07
C GLN A 870 -2.62 -29.49 -35.44
N ASN A 871 -1.63 -29.75 -34.58
CA ASN A 871 -0.68 -30.86 -34.77
C ASN A 871 -1.40 -32.21 -34.78
N TYR A 872 -2.38 -32.42 -33.89
CA TYR A 872 -3.19 -33.63 -33.86
C TYR A 872 -4.03 -33.79 -35.13
N LEU A 873 -4.72 -32.73 -35.57
CA LEU A 873 -5.52 -32.73 -36.81
C LEU A 873 -4.67 -33.04 -38.04
N THR A 874 -3.44 -32.53 -38.08
CA THR A 874 -2.48 -32.76 -39.17
C THR A 874 -2.02 -34.23 -39.15
N LEU A 875 -1.68 -34.77 -37.98
CA LEU A 875 -1.33 -36.19 -37.82
C LEU A 875 -2.47 -37.10 -38.27
N LEU A 876 -3.72 -36.78 -37.91
CA LEU A 876 -4.88 -37.57 -38.34
C LEU A 876 -5.04 -37.53 -39.86
N ALA A 877 -4.83 -36.38 -40.51
CA ALA A 877 -4.84 -36.32 -41.96
C ALA A 877 -3.77 -37.24 -42.56
N ASP A 878 -2.55 -37.27 -42.03
CA ASP A 878 -1.47 -38.14 -42.53
C ASP A 878 -1.72 -39.63 -42.27
N LEU A 879 -2.34 -39.95 -41.13
CA LEU A 879 -2.66 -41.34 -40.75
C LEU A 879 -3.83 -41.91 -41.57
N TYR A 880 -4.85 -41.09 -41.87
CA TYR A 880 -6.09 -41.52 -42.55
C TYR A 880 -6.17 -41.16 -44.05
N THR A 881 -5.22 -40.40 -44.61
CA THR A 881 -5.09 -40.22 -46.08
C THR A 881 -4.71 -41.51 -46.82
N ASN A 882 -4.24 -42.55 -46.11
CA ASN A 882 -3.97 -43.88 -46.64
C ASN A 882 -5.02 -44.96 -46.26
N GLY A 883 -6.10 -44.59 -45.56
CA GLY A 883 -7.15 -45.52 -45.17
C GLY A 883 -8.30 -44.84 -44.43
N ASP A 884 -9.50 -44.96 -45.01
CA ASP A 884 -10.83 -44.68 -44.47
C ASP A 884 -11.13 -43.23 -43.99
N ALA A 885 -11.47 -42.37 -44.95
CA ALA A 885 -11.90 -40.98 -44.73
C ALA A 885 -13.12 -40.84 -43.80
N GLU A 886 -13.91 -41.89 -43.60
CA GLU A 886 -15.09 -41.90 -42.73
C GLU A 886 -14.72 -41.91 -41.23
N ALA A 887 -13.58 -42.52 -40.88
CA ALA A 887 -13.03 -42.50 -39.52
C ALA A 887 -12.49 -41.11 -39.15
N LEU A 888 -11.81 -40.44 -40.10
CA LEU A 888 -11.33 -39.06 -39.95
C LEU A 888 -12.51 -38.10 -39.68
N ILE A 889 -13.62 -38.22 -40.41
CA ILE A 889 -14.81 -37.38 -40.21
C ILE A 889 -15.44 -37.58 -38.83
N ARG A 890 -15.52 -38.81 -38.31
CA ARG A 890 -16.05 -39.09 -36.95
C ARG A 890 -15.14 -38.56 -35.85
N LEU A 891 -13.82 -38.66 -36.02
CA LEU A 891 -12.86 -38.12 -35.05
C LEU A 891 -12.84 -36.58 -35.06
N LEU A 892 -12.94 -35.97 -36.26
CA LEU A 892 -13.08 -34.53 -36.44
C LEU A 892 -14.40 -34.00 -35.84
N ALA A 893 -15.48 -34.78 -35.85
CA ALA A 893 -16.73 -34.43 -35.20
C ALA A 893 -16.64 -34.45 -33.65
N GLN A 894 -15.80 -35.31 -33.08
CA GLN A 894 -15.53 -35.34 -31.64
C GLN A 894 -14.56 -34.23 -31.17
N THR A 895 -13.77 -33.67 -32.09
CA THR A 895 -12.83 -32.56 -31.81
C THR A 895 -13.38 -31.20 -32.24
N LYS A 896 -14.53 -31.14 -32.92
CA LYS A 896 -15.23 -29.89 -33.23
C LYS A 896 -15.87 -29.28 -31.98
N PRO A 897 -15.92 -27.94 -31.90
CA PRO A 897 -16.49 -27.24 -30.77
C PRO A 897 -18.01 -27.17 -30.91
N ASP A 898 -18.76 -28.17 -30.45
CA ASP A 898 -20.23 -28.06 -30.42
C ASP A 898 -20.80 -28.26 -29.02
N GLY A 899 -21.30 -27.15 -28.47
CA GLY A 899 -22.54 -27.18 -27.72
C GLY A 899 -23.69 -27.27 -28.72
N ALA A 900 -24.10 -28.48 -29.07
CA ALA A 900 -25.43 -28.78 -29.58
C ALA A 900 -25.72 -30.24 -29.25
N LEU A 901 -26.56 -30.44 -28.23
CA LEU A 901 -27.23 -31.71 -27.99
C LEU A 901 -28.09 -32.00 -29.24
N GLU A 902 -27.69 -32.97 -30.06
CA GLU A 902 -28.59 -33.57 -31.04
C GLU A 902 -29.66 -34.34 -30.27
N GLU A 903 -30.91 -33.84 -30.33
CA GLU A 903 -32.09 -34.60 -30.00
C GLU A 903 -32.20 -35.82 -30.93
N GLU A 904 -32.36 -37.01 -30.35
CA GLU A 904 -32.67 -38.23 -31.08
C GLU A 904 -33.97 -38.07 -31.89
N PRO A 905 -34.06 -38.58 -33.12
CA PRO A 905 -35.31 -38.58 -33.87
C PRO A 905 -36.24 -39.66 -33.27
N SER A 906 -37.33 -39.20 -32.66
CA SER A 906 -38.44 -40.08 -32.26
C SER A 906 -39.21 -40.54 -33.50
N SER A 907 -39.43 -41.85 -33.54
CA SER A 907 -40.32 -42.58 -34.46
C SER A 907 -41.77 -42.10 -34.43
#